data_AF-A0A9E4ENF3-F1
#
_entry.id   AF-A0A9E4ENF3-F1
#
_cell.length_a   1.000
_cell.length_b   1.000
_cell.length_c   1.000
_cell.angle_alpha   90.00
_cell.angle_beta   90.00
_cell.angle_gamma   90.00
#
_symmetry.space_group_name_H-M   'P 1'
#
loop_
_entity.id
_entity.type
_entity.pdbx_description
1 polymer ?
#
loop_
_entity_poly.entity_id
_entity_poly.type
_entity_poly.pdbx_seq_one_letter_code
_entity_poly.pdbx_strand_id
1 'polypeptide(L)'
;MNIRIDSFLWRMYCIGVLCLIPFGPAFAEDPDLDAIYLKAQALGRKTLIREALNTLNKAVPSSADSTLLLARIGHLYLRLQLPDSAETAFERSLKNDPHQAESHLGLGRVLLEYRNKLKRATSHLKQAIQADANRAENYEVLGRTHLARRKEKDAMEAANKALQINPRYGPAHLLLARLYRKKGDIPQALSHYNTYLSHGAQDETPALEFALEFLTEKRYNIVTEIASRMTDARRLPLLAQVLLASRRYEDALSLFQKYLDTLSQREKSIYEDISLIATPEEIASYRVIPDEDRDAFLNAFWIRKDPFGTTGGSQRRAEHYRRVWHARTFFGRYKYPFDQRGEIYIRYGEPDYRSTWREPNARVPIPVQRIQEKLAFQLYGRPGTTLTYTGPVFPIRIALRNVESNLPLEEDDGTLGLRGWKPVTAGNDFSSVPWEVWIYPDINHGIEVVFTDEMHSNIFGYAPVPTIDREDAYDVASRASPLRFLQLMNDFSPASQVAAAASKKPERYDTSDLDPLNFYYEALSFRGKNGKTDLQINIGLPIDEVAMSSDPDTTVVVERRIALVDDQHREAKRLREDVAIPLPPGLRGKSLIARDRIDIPLSPGEYDLAVQMWRVGTNRLGNYREKVRLHDFSGDSLMLSDLQIAQHIEEPASSNESQSDTTTARSKWRITTSPSRTFFLGTPIFVYFEIYNLTRDTFGQTRYEVAFAVAPEKGRELASQPRIRRRDGELITVQYEQTGRELWTADYVELDIGRVEPGRYRLIMTVKDLNSTQATVREGIFKIGKR
;
A
#
# COMPACT_ATOMS: atom_id res chain seq x y z
N MET A 1 -24.14 63.21 -17.08
CA MET A 1 -24.15 62.40 -18.32
C MET A 1 -25.02 61.20 -18.04
N ASN A 2 -26.34 61.41 -18.14
CA ASN A 2 -27.18 61.00 -19.28
C ASN A 2 -27.40 59.48 -19.27
N ILE A 3 -28.61 58.90 -19.27
CA ILE A 3 -29.97 59.36 -19.56
C ILE A 3 -30.84 58.13 -19.15
N ARG A 4 -31.85 58.30 -18.27
CA ARG A 4 -33.30 58.21 -18.59
C ARG A 4 -33.89 56.77 -18.60
N ILE A 5 -34.90 56.49 -17.74
CA ILE A 5 -36.38 56.60 -18.00
C ILE A 5 -36.86 55.29 -18.66
N ASP A 6 -37.90 54.56 -18.23
CA ASP A 6 -39.19 54.98 -17.68
C ASP A 6 -39.96 53.71 -17.19
N SER A 7 -40.71 53.75 -16.08
CA SER A 7 -42.17 53.97 -16.03
C SER A 7 -42.98 52.67 -16.23
N PHE A 8 -44.18 52.43 -15.69
CA PHE A 8 -45.23 53.25 -15.09
C PHE A 8 -46.30 52.22 -14.63
N LEU A 9 -46.89 52.28 -13.44
CA LEU A 9 -48.25 52.80 -13.14
C LEU A 9 -48.65 52.12 -11.81
N TRP A 10 -49.26 52.72 -10.79
CA TRP A 10 -49.71 54.08 -10.54
C TRP A 10 -50.06 54.23 -9.04
N ARG A 11 -49.51 55.29 -8.41
CA ARG A 11 -50.10 56.28 -7.47
C ARG A 11 -51.02 55.93 -6.28
N MET A 12 -50.58 56.49 -5.13
CA MET A 12 -51.28 57.36 -4.14
C MET A 12 -52.35 56.70 -3.24
N TYR A 13 -52.35 56.86 -1.91
CA TYR A 13 -52.30 58.12 -1.15
C TYR A 13 -51.73 57.98 0.27
N CYS A 14 -51.31 59.12 0.79
CA CYS A 14 -50.66 59.45 2.04
C CYS A 14 -51.39 59.12 3.37
N ILE A 15 -50.55 58.85 4.38
CA ILE A 15 -50.50 59.46 5.74
C ILE A 15 -51.76 59.38 6.62
N GLY A 16 -51.60 58.70 7.76
CA GLY A 16 -51.84 59.38 9.04
C GLY A 16 -52.88 58.77 9.98
N VAL A 17 -52.37 58.20 11.06
CA VAL A 17 -52.83 58.39 12.46
C VAL A 17 -54.15 57.72 12.91
N LEU A 18 -53.92 56.70 13.74
CA LEU A 18 -54.66 56.23 14.93
C LEU A 18 -56.16 55.86 14.90
N CYS A 19 -56.35 54.65 15.43
CA CYS A 19 -57.45 54.14 16.28
C CYS A 19 -58.62 53.36 15.65
N LEU A 20 -58.51 52.04 15.87
CA LEU A 20 -59.51 51.14 16.46
C LEU A 20 -60.81 50.85 15.69
N ILE A 21 -60.75 49.80 14.86
CA ILE A 21 -61.78 48.76 14.75
C ILE A 21 -61.06 47.40 14.67
N PRO A 22 -61.44 46.38 15.46
CA PRO A 22 -60.82 45.06 15.40
C PRO A 22 -61.31 44.35 14.13
N PHE A 23 -60.45 44.22 13.12
CA PHE A 23 -60.62 43.16 12.12
C PHE A 23 -60.04 41.89 12.71
N GLY A 24 -60.83 40.82 12.67
CA GLY A 24 -60.60 39.54 13.34
C GLY A 24 -59.25 38.90 13.00
N PRO A 25 -58.87 37.85 13.75
CA PRO A 25 -57.61 37.17 13.52
C PRO A 25 -57.59 36.70 12.06
N ALA A 26 -56.64 37.22 11.29
CA ALA A 26 -56.19 36.56 10.09
C ALA A 26 -55.85 35.13 10.51
N PHE A 27 -56.56 34.15 9.96
CA PHE A 27 -56.24 32.74 10.09
C PHE A 27 -54.77 32.57 9.71
N ALA A 28 -53.89 32.43 10.71
CA ALA A 28 -52.58 31.86 10.49
C ALA A 28 -52.83 30.44 10.02
N GLU A 29 -52.46 30.11 8.79
CA GLU A 29 -52.47 28.72 8.32
C GLU A 29 -51.70 27.88 9.34
N ASP A 30 -52.37 26.87 9.91
CA ASP A 30 -51.72 25.93 10.81
C ASP A 30 -50.51 25.31 10.08
N PRO A 31 -49.31 25.33 10.67
CA PRO A 31 -48.13 24.80 10.02
C PRO A 31 -48.32 23.32 9.73
N ASP A 32 -48.13 22.91 8.47
CA ASP A 32 -48.20 21.51 8.05
C ASP A 32 -47.08 20.70 8.73
N LEU A 33 -47.44 20.09 9.87
CA LEU A 33 -46.53 19.32 10.72
C LEU A 33 -45.99 18.09 9.99
N ASP A 34 -46.76 17.52 9.06
CA ASP A 34 -46.39 16.37 8.23
C ASP A 34 -45.31 16.78 7.23
N ALA A 35 -45.51 17.90 6.53
CA ALA A 35 -44.50 18.44 5.63
C ALA A 35 -43.20 18.79 6.37
N ILE A 36 -43.28 19.37 7.58
CA ILE A 36 -42.11 19.68 8.40
C ILE A 36 -41.35 18.40 8.78
N TYR A 37 -42.05 17.37 9.24
CA TYR A 37 -41.45 16.08 9.57
C TYR A 37 -40.79 15.44 8.34
N LEU A 38 -41.52 15.33 7.22
CA LEU A 38 -41.02 14.72 5.99
C LEU A 38 -39.81 15.48 5.43
N LYS A 39 -39.82 16.82 5.48
CA LYS A 39 -38.69 17.66 5.08
C LYS A 39 -37.46 17.43 5.97
N ALA A 40 -37.65 17.36 7.29
CA ALA A 40 -36.58 17.07 8.25
C ALA A 40 -36.02 15.65 8.05
N GLN A 41 -36.89 14.68 7.77
CA GLN A 41 -36.53 13.30 7.48
C GLN A 41 -35.70 13.20 6.19
N ALA A 42 -36.15 13.84 5.11
CA ALA A 42 -35.53 13.80 3.79
C ALA A 42 -34.18 14.51 3.71
N LEU A 43 -34.05 15.71 4.30
CA LEU A 43 -32.84 16.53 4.17
C LEU A 43 -31.72 16.16 5.15
N GLY A 44 -32.04 15.50 6.28
CA GLY A 44 -31.05 14.91 7.19
C GLY A 44 -30.08 15.87 7.89
N ARG A 45 -30.22 17.20 7.72
CA ARG A 45 -29.35 18.20 8.35
C ARG A 45 -29.67 18.33 9.84
N LYS A 46 -28.68 18.18 10.72
CA LYS A 46 -28.86 18.25 12.19
C LYS A 46 -29.56 19.54 12.65
N THR A 47 -29.26 20.67 12.03
CA THR A 47 -29.91 21.97 12.32
C THR A 47 -31.40 21.92 11.99
N LEU A 48 -31.74 21.46 10.80
CA LEU A 48 -33.11 21.36 10.30
C LEU A 48 -33.94 20.35 11.09
N ILE A 49 -33.33 19.23 11.52
CA ILE A 49 -33.97 18.27 12.41
C ILE A 49 -34.27 18.89 13.79
N ARG A 50 -33.35 19.68 14.34
CA ARG A 50 -33.57 20.38 15.62
C ARG A 50 -34.65 21.45 15.53
N GLU A 51 -34.69 22.20 14.43
CA GLU A 51 -35.77 23.16 14.15
C GLU A 51 -37.12 22.46 14.07
N ALA A 52 -37.21 21.38 13.29
CA ALA A 52 -38.43 20.57 13.19
C ALA A 52 -38.84 20.01 14.54
N LEU A 53 -37.92 19.46 15.33
CA LEU A 53 -38.20 18.98 16.69
C LEU A 53 -38.78 20.09 17.58
N ASN A 54 -38.26 21.31 17.51
CA ASN A 54 -38.78 22.42 18.30
C ASN A 54 -40.23 22.76 17.91
N THR A 55 -40.52 22.85 16.62
CA THR A 55 -41.86 23.13 16.10
C THR A 55 -42.85 22.01 16.44
N LEU A 56 -42.46 20.75 16.20
CA LEU A 56 -43.31 19.59 16.47
C LEU A 56 -43.59 19.44 17.98
N ASN A 57 -42.60 19.62 18.86
CA ASN A 57 -42.80 19.54 20.31
C ASN A 57 -43.77 20.61 20.83
N LYS A 58 -43.75 21.83 20.27
CA LYS A 58 -44.70 22.89 20.63
C LYS A 58 -46.13 22.58 20.21
N ALA A 59 -46.30 21.82 19.12
CA ALA A 59 -47.60 21.44 18.59
C ALA A 59 -48.24 20.24 19.31
N VAL A 60 -47.47 19.44 20.07
CA VAL A 60 -47.98 18.24 20.78
C VAL A 60 -49.21 18.50 21.65
N PRO A 61 -49.29 19.58 22.46
CA PRO A 61 -50.45 19.83 23.33
C PRO A 61 -51.74 20.16 22.56
N SER A 62 -51.62 20.67 21.34
CA SER A 62 -52.72 21.21 20.52
C SER A 62 -53.04 20.36 19.29
N SER A 63 -52.27 19.31 19.01
CA SER A 63 -52.47 18.43 17.85
C SER A 63 -53.58 17.41 18.06
N ALA A 64 -54.50 17.29 17.10
CA ALA A 64 -55.54 16.27 17.08
C ALA A 64 -54.99 14.83 17.04
N ASP A 65 -53.80 14.63 16.47
CA ASP A 65 -53.08 13.35 16.43
C ASP A 65 -51.74 13.43 17.19
N SER A 66 -51.84 13.70 18.50
CA SER A 66 -50.66 13.79 19.38
C SER A 66 -49.85 12.48 19.45
N THR A 67 -50.50 11.34 19.23
CA THR A 67 -49.88 10.02 19.27
C THR A 67 -48.91 9.81 18.12
N LEU A 68 -49.32 10.03 16.87
CA LEU A 68 -48.46 9.92 15.69
C LEU A 68 -47.35 10.99 15.71
N LEU A 69 -47.68 12.19 16.17
CA LEU A 69 -46.70 13.28 16.30
C LEU A 69 -45.57 12.92 17.27
N LEU A 70 -45.88 12.31 18.42
CA LEU A 70 -44.88 11.79 19.36
C LEU A 70 -44.02 10.68 18.75
N ALA A 71 -44.60 9.79 17.94
CA ALA A 71 -43.85 8.76 17.22
C ALA A 71 -42.83 9.37 16.24
N ARG A 72 -43.28 10.35 15.45
CA ARG A 72 -42.43 11.09 14.49
C ARG A 72 -41.32 11.86 15.18
N ILE A 73 -41.59 12.51 16.32
CA ILE A 73 -40.58 13.13 17.17
C ILE A 73 -39.54 12.09 17.63
N GLY A 74 -39.98 10.91 18.05
CA GLY A 74 -39.08 9.80 18.40
C GLY A 74 -38.15 9.39 17.24
N HIS A 75 -38.67 9.30 16.02
CA HIS A 75 -37.86 9.02 14.83
C HIS A 75 -36.83 10.13 14.53
N LEU A 76 -37.18 11.40 14.73
CA LEU A 76 -36.23 12.52 14.60
C LEU A 76 -35.13 12.48 15.68
N TYR A 77 -35.45 12.10 16.92
CA TYR A 77 -34.44 11.89 17.96
C TYR A 77 -33.47 10.75 17.61
N LEU A 78 -33.96 9.65 17.01
CA LEU A 78 -33.09 8.58 16.51
C LEU A 78 -32.13 9.08 15.42
N ARG A 79 -32.58 9.96 14.52
CA ARG A 79 -31.71 10.58 13.48
C ARG A 79 -30.62 11.48 14.09
N LEU A 80 -30.87 12.05 15.27
CA LEU A 80 -29.87 12.79 16.04
C LEU A 80 -28.98 11.91 16.93
N GLN A 81 -29.15 10.58 16.90
CA GLN A 81 -28.46 9.63 17.78
C GLN A 81 -28.71 9.91 19.27
N LEU A 82 -29.94 10.31 19.62
CA LEU A 82 -30.39 10.55 21.00
C LEU A 82 -31.38 9.44 21.41
N PRO A 83 -30.91 8.21 21.70
CA PRO A 83 -31.78 7.06 21.92
C PRO A 83 -32.65 7.19 23.17
N ASP A 84 -32.18 7.82 24.24
CA ASP A 84 -32.97 7.99 25.47
C ASP A 84 -34.20 8.89 25.24
N SER A 85 -34.02 9.99 24.51
CA SER A 85 -35.12 10.90 24.14
C SER A 85 -36.09 10.24 23.17
N ALA A 86 -35.58 9.45 22.24
CA ALA A 86 -36.41 8.68 21.32
C ALA A 86 -37.28 7.65 22.06
N GLU A 87 -36.67 6.86 22.94
CA GLU A 87 -37.36 5.85 23.76
C GLU A 87 -38.51 6.49 24.55
N THR A 88 -38.23 7.62 25.22
CA THR A 88 -39.23 8.37 25.99
C THR A 88 -40.39 8.87 25.11
N ALA A 89 -40.11 9.37 23.91
CA ALA A 89 -41.14 9.85 22.99
C ALA A 89 -42.05 8.70 22.51
N PHE A 90 -41.46 7.55 22.15
CA PHE A 90 -42.24 6.38 21.74
C PHE A 90 -43.05 5.78 22.89
N GLU A 91 -42.52 5.73 24.12
CA GLU A 91 -43.27 5.26 25.29
C GLU A 91 -44.45 6.18 25.61
N ARG A 92 -44.28 7.49 25.50
CA ARG A 92 -45.38 8.46 25.64
C ARG A 92 -46.45 8.26 24.57
N SER A 93 -46.04 8.02 23.32
CA SER A 93 -46.97 7.71 22.23
C SER A 93 -47.77 6.43 22.53
N LEU A 94 -47.11 5.36 22.97
CA LEU A 94 -47.79 4.10 23.31
C LEU A 94 -48.67 4.16 24.56
N LYS A 95 -48.40 5.13 25.46
CA LYS A 95 -49.29 5.40 26.59
C LYS A 95 -50.62 6.03 26.12
N ASN A 96 -50.58 6.82 25.04
CA ASN A 96 -51.77 7.43 24.45
C ASN A 96 -52.53 6.43 23.56
N ASP A 97 -51.81 5.66 22.75
CA ASP A 97 -52.37 4.57 21.94
C ASP A 97 -51.45 3.33 21.98
N PRO A 98 -51.84 2.26 22.69
CA PRO A 98 -51.09 1.01 22.75
C PRO A 98 -50.88 0.31 21.41
N HIS A 99 -51.63 0.66 20.36
CA HIS A 99 -51.57 0.01 19.05
C HIS A 99 -50.83 0.84 17.98
N GLN A 100 -50.17 1.94 18.36
CA GLN A 100 -49.45 2.79 17.41
C GLN A 100 -48.25 2.06 16.78
N ALA A 101 -48.38 1.68 15.51
CA ALA A 101 -47.39 0.88 14.77
C ALA A 101 -45.99 1.53 14.72
N GLU A 102 -45.92 2.83 14.40
CA GLU A 102 -44.65 3.58 14.30
C GLU A 102 -43.85 3.56 15.62
N SER A 103 -44.53 3.71 16.75
CA SER A 103 -43.90 3.75 18.06
C SER A 103 -43.37 2.38 18.48
N HIS A 104 -44.09 1.32 18.16
CA HIS A 104 -43.60 -0.05 18.34
C HIS A 104 -42.38 -0.35 17.44
N LEU A 105 -42.40 0.07 16.18
CA LEU A 105 -41.24 -0.03 15.29
C LEU A 105 -40.03 0.75 15.83
N GLY A 106 -40.26 1.99 16.26
CA GLY A 106 -39.27 2.88 16.85
C GLY A 106 -38.62 2.29 18.10
N LEU A 107 -39.40 1.78 19.04
CA LEU A 107 -38.88 1.06 20.22
C LEU A 107 -38.15 -0.23 19.85
N GLY A 108 -38.65 -0.97 18.87
CA GLY A 108 -37.96 -2.14 18.32
C GLY A 108 -36.54 -1.80 17.86
N ARG A 109 -36.38 -0.69 17.12
CA ARG A 109 -35.07 -0.16 16.70
C ARG A 109 -34.20 0.28 17.87
N VAL A 110 -34.74 1.06 18.81
CA VAL A 110 -33.99 1.49 20.01
C VAL A 110 -33.42 0.28 20.76
N LEU A 111 -34.25 -0.73 21.00
CA LEU A 111 -33.88 -1.92 21.74
C LEU A 111 -32.86 -2.79 21.01
N LEU A 112 -32.94 -2.85 19.68
CA LEU A 112 -31.97 -3.54 18.83
C LEU A 112 -30.62 -2.83 18.80
N GLU A 113 -30.62 -1.54 18.44
CA GLU A 113 -29.41 -0.81 18.06
C GLU A 113 -28.64 -0.23 19.25
N TYR A 114 -29.34 0.15 20.33
CA TYR A 114 -28.72 0.88 21.46
C TYR A 114 -28.74 0.14 22.78
N ARG A 115 -29.68 -0.81 22.98
CA ARG A 115 -29.82 -1.52 24.26
C ARG A 115 -29.41 -2.99 24.21
N ASN A 116 -29.23 -3.55 23.01
CA ASN A 116 -29.01 -4.97 22.78
C ASN A 116 -30.05 -5.88 23.50
N LYS A 117 -31.29 -5.39 23.67
CA LYS A 117 -32.39 -6.11 24.34
C LYS A 117 -33.23 -6.87 23.32
N LEU A 118 -32.59 -7.82 22.63
CA LEU A 118 -33.10 -8.45 21.41
C LEU A 118 -34.48 -9.14 21.57
N LYS A 119 -34.76 -9.76 22.73
CA LYS A 119 -36.07 -10.39 22.99
C LYS A 119 -37.20 -9.36 23.05
N ARG A 120 -36.98 -8.23 23.73
CA ARG A 120 -37.96 -7.13 23.83
C ARG A 120 -38.15 -6.46 22.47
N ALA A 121 -37.06 -6.26 21.72
CA ALA A 121 -37.13 -5.76 20.34
C ALA A 121 -38.04 -6.64 19.47
N THR A 122 -37.87 -7.97 19.51
CA THR A 122 -38.76 -8.90 18.80
C THR A 122 -40.23 -8.73 19.20
N SER A 123 -40.53 -8.52 20.48
CA SER A 123 -41.91 -8.34 20.96
C SER A 123 -42.57 -7.08 20.39
N HIS A 124 -41.88 -5.94 20.46
CA HIS A 124 -42.41 -4.69 19.90
C HIS A 124 -42.55 -4.75 18.38
N LEU A 125 -41.61 -5.37 17.67
CA LEU A 125 -41.70 -5.51 16.21
C LEU A 125 -42.87 -6.40 15.79
N LYS A 126 -43.21 -7.44 16.56
CA LYS A 126 -44.42 -8.23 16.32
C LYS A 126 -45.70 -7.42 16.52
N GLN A 127 -45.74 -6.56 17.53
CA GLN A 127 -46.87 -5.63 17.73
C GLN A 127 -46.97 -4.60 16.60
N ALA A 128 -45.84 -4.08 16.11
CA ALA A 128 -45.80 -3.21 14.93
C ALA A 128 -46.37 -3.89 13.69
N ILE A 129 -46.03 -5.17 13.46
CA ILE A 129 -46.57 -5.98 12.35
C ILE A 129 -48.06 -6.26 12.52
N GLN A 130 -48.53 -6.50 13.75
CA GLN A 130 -49.94 -6.71 14.02
C GLN A 130 -50.78 -5.46 13.75
N ALA A 131 -50.23 -4.27 14.04
CA ALA A 131 -50.86 -2.99 13.76
C ALA A 131 -50.78 -2.59 12.27
N ASP A 132 -49.64 -2.85 11.61
CA ASP A 132 -49.44 -2.61 10.19
C ASP A 132 -48.59 -3.72 9.54
N ALA A 133 -49.28 -4.65 8.88
CA ALA A 133 -48.68 -5.80 8.22
C ALA A 133 -48.11 -5.48 6.83
N ASN A 134 -48.39 -4.30 6.26
CA ASN A 134 -47.99 -3.90 4.90
C ASN A 134 -46.79 -2.93 4.88
N ARG A 135 -46.09 -2.79 6.01
CA ARG A 135 -44.87 -1.98 6.11
C ARG A 135 -43.61 -2.85 6.06
N ALA A 136 -42.90 -2.80 4.92
CA ALA A 136 -41.67 -3.58 4.70
C ALA A 136 -40.60 -3.35 5.79
N GLU A 137 -40.50 -2.13 6.33
CA GLU A 137 -39.56 -1.76 7.39
C GLU A 137 -39.76 -2.59 8.67
N ASN A 138 -40.99 -2.95 9.03
CA ASN A 138 -41.28 -3.76 10.22
C ASN A 138 -40.60 -5.15 10.12
N TYR A 139 -40.68 -5.78 8.96
CA TYR A 139 -40.08 -7.08 8.70
C TYR A 139 -38.56 -7.00 8.55
N GLU A 140 -38.03 -5.93 7.98
CA GLU A 140 -36.58 -5.74 7.87
C GLU A 140 -35.91 -5.59 9.25
N VAL A 141 -36.46 -4.74 10.13
CA VAL A 141 -35.92 -4.57 11.50
C VAL A 141 -36.09 -5.86 12.31
N LEU A 142 -37.19 -6.58 12.09
CA LEU A 142 -37.39 -7.92 12.68
C LEU A 142 -36.32 -8.90 12.19
N GLY A 143 -36.04 -8.92 10.89
CA GLY A 143 -35.00 -9.76 10.30
C GLY A 143 -33.60 -9.46 10.83
N ARG A 144 -33.23 -8.17 10.95
CA ARG A 144 -31.99 -7.74 11.63
C ARG A 144 -31.94 -8.21 13.08
N THR A 145 -33.05 -8.13 13.80
CA THR A 145 -33.16 -8.61 15.19
C THR A 145 -32.97 -10.13 15.27
N HIS A 146 -33.55 -10.90 14.35
CA HIS A 146 -33.34 -12.34 14.28
C HIS A 146 -31.88 -12.69 13.95
N LEU A 147 -31.26 -11.97 13.02
CA LEU A 147 -29.85 -12.17 12.68
C LEU A 147 -28.93 -11.90 13.88
N ALA A 148 -29.17 -10.82 14.64
CA ALA A 148 -28.45 -10.52 15.89
C ALA A 148 -28.64 -11.62 16.95
N ARG A 149 -29.80 -12.29 16.95
CA ARG A 149 -30.09 -13.46 17.80
C ARG A 149 -29.56 -14.78 17.23
N ARG A 150 -28.77 -14.75 16.14
CA ARG A 150 -28.25 -15.92 15.41
C ARG A 150 -29.36 -16.84 14.86
N LYS A 151 -30.55 -16.30 14.59
CA LYS A 151 -31.69 -17.01 13.98
C LYS A 151 -31.78 -16.70 12.49
N GLU A 152 -30.90 -17.31 11.70
CA GLU A 152 -30.73 -16.97 10.28
C GLU A 152 -31.92 -17.32 9.40
N LYS A 153 -32.62 -18.43 9.70
CA LYS A 153 -33.82 -18.85 8.96
C LYS A 153 -34.93 -17.80 9.10
N ASP A 154 -35.28 -17.46 10.34
CA ASP A 154 -36.26 -16.39 10.64
C ASP A 154 -35.86 -15.05 10.00
N ALA A 155 -34.56 -14.72 10.00
CA ALA A 155 -34.06 -13.48 9.41
C ALA A 155 -34.27 -13.43 7.88
N MET A 156 -34.02 -14.54 7.18
CA MET A 156 -34.29 -14.64 5.74
C MET A 156 -35.78 -14.57 5.43
N GLU A 157 -36.62 -15.25 6.20
CA GLU A 157 -38.08 -15.20 6.03
C GLU A 157 -38.60 -13.78 6.19
N ALA A 158 -38.15 -13.07 7.22
CA ALA A 158 -38.53 -11.68 7.45
C ALA A 158 -38.05 -10.76 6.32
N ALA A 159 -36.81 -10.92 5.85
CA ALA A 159 -36.29 -10.12 4.73
C ALA A 159 -37.07 -10.39 3.42
N ASN A 160 -37.40 -11.65 3.13
CA ASN A 160 -38.23 -12.01 1.98
C ASN A 160 -39.65 -11.45 2.10
N LYS A 161 -40.24 -11.42 3.30
CA LYS A 161 -41.54 -10.78 3.54
C LYS A 161 -41.48 -9.27 3.28
N ALA A 162 -40.42 -8.60 3.69
CA ALA A 162 -40.21 -7.19 3.36
C ALA A 162 -40.18 -6.96 1.84
N LEU A 163 -39.52 -7.83 1.08
CA LEU A 163 -39.47 -7.75 -0.40
C LEU A 163 -40.77 -8.18 -1.09
N GLN A 164 -41.57 -9.05 -0.49
CA GLN A 164 -42.93 -9.34 -0.98
C GLN A 164 -43.83 -8.09 -0.90
N ILE A 165 -43.67 -7.28 0.16
CA ILE A 165 -44.42 -6.05 0.36
C ILE A 165 -43.90 -4.94 -0.56
N ASN A 166 -42.58 -4.76 -0.61
CA ASN A 166 -41.95 -3.78 -1.47
C ASN A 166 -40.69 -4.38 -2.13
N PRO A 167 -40.79 -4.82 -3.39
CA PRO A 167 -39.67 -5.42 -4.12
C PRO A 167 -38.47 -4.49 -4.32
N ARG A 168 -38.64 -3.18 -4.16
CA ARG A 168 -37.56 -2.17 -4.30
C ARG A 168 -37.00 -1.71 -2.95
N TYR A 169 -37.37 -2.37 -1.85
CA TYR A 169 -36.93 -1.96 -0.52
C TYR A 169 -35.47 -2.33 -0.25
N GLY A 170 -34.58 -1.38 -0.54
CA GLY A 170 -33.13 -1.54 -0.43
C GLY A 170 -32.61 -2.19 0.87
N PRO A 171 -33.07 -1.76 2.07
CA PRO A 171 -32.61 -2.35 3.33
C PRO A 171 -32.85 -3.87 3.45
N ALA A 172 -33.94 -4.39 2.87
CA ALA A 172 -34.19 -5.83 2.86
C ALA A 172 -33.26 -6.58 1.90
N HIS A 173 -32.93 -6.00 0.73
CA HIS A 173 -31.88 -6.52 -0.15
C HIS A 173 -30.52 -6.56 0.55
N LEU A 174 -30.14 -5.50 1.27
CA LEU A 174 -28.90 -5.46 2.04
C LEU A 174 -28.86 -6.56 3.13
N LEU A 175 -29.98 -6.77 3.83
CA LEU A 175 -30.09 -7.84 4.83
C LEU A 175 -29.92 -9.23 4.21
N LEU A 176 -30.57 -9.50 3.06
CA LEU A 176 -30.39 -10.76 2.33
C LEU A 176 -28.94 -10.94 1.85
N ALA A 177 -28.31 -9.89 1.33
CA ALA A 177 -26.93 -9.95 0.89
C ALA A 177 -25.98 -10.37 2.04
N ARG A 178 -26.16 -9.78 3.24
CA ARG A 178 -25.39 -10.17 4.44
C ARG A 178 -25.68 -11.61 4.87
N LEU A 179 -26.93 -12.08 4.77
CA LEU A 179 -27.31 -13.46 5.10
C LEU A 179 -26.70 -14.47 4.13
N TYR A 180 -26.76 -14.22 2.82
CA TYR A 180 -26.14 -15.07 1.80
C TYR A 180 -24.61 -15.06 1.89
N ARG A 181 -24.01 -13.91 2.18
CA ARG A 181 -22.57 -13.79 2.46
C ARG A 181 -22.15 -14.68 3.62
N LYS A 182 -22.88 -14.65 4.74
CA LYS A 182 -22.60 -15.48 5.91
C LYS A 182 -22.72 -16.98 5.62
N LYS A 183 -23.62 -17.35 4.71
CA LYS A 183 -23.76 -18.73 4.21
C LYS A 183 -22.66 -19.15 3.23
N GLY A 184 -21.84 -18.22 2.75
CA GLY A 184 -20.83 -18.45 1.71
C GLY A 184 -21.35 -18.38 0.28
N ASP A 185 -22.63 -18.07 0.06
CA ASP A 185 -23.23 -17.91 -1.28
C ASP A 185 -22.96 -16.49 -1.80
N ILE A 186 -21.74 -16.29 -2.30
CA ILE A 186 -21.28 -15.00 -2.81
C ILE A 186 -22.09 -14.52 -4.03
N PRO A 187 -22.46 -15.37 -5.01
CA PRO A 187 -23.27 -14.93 -6.15
C PRO A 187 -24.62 -14.34 -5.73
N GLN A 188 -25.36 -15.00 -4.83
CA GLN A 188 -26.63 -14.45 -4.33
C GLN A 188 -26.42 -13.19 -3.50
N ALA A 189 -25.35 -13.17 -2.68
CA ALA A 189 -25.00 -12.00 -1.90
C ALA A 189 -24.81 -10.77 -2.82
N LEU A 190 -24.01 -10.90 -3.89
CA LEU A 190 -23.76 -9.83 -4.85
C LEU A 190 -25.00 -9.43 -5.64
N SER A 191 -25.85 -10.38 -6.03
CA SER A 191 -27.10 -10.09 -6.72
C SER A 191 -28.03 -9.17 -5.89
N HIS A 192 -28.26 -9.53 -4.63
CA HIS A 192 -29.04 -8.70 -3.72
C HIS A 192 -28.33 -7.37 -3.43
N TYR A 193 -27.00 -7.38 -3.34
CA TYR A 193 -26.20 -6.17 -3.12
C TYR A 193 -26.30 -5.15 -4.25
N ASN A 194 -26.17 -5.63 -5.48
CA ASN A 194 -26.27 -4.81 -6.69
C ASN A 194 -27.67 -4.22 -6.83
N THR A 195 -28.70 -4.98 -6.44
CA THR A 195 -30.08 -4.47 -6.39
C THR A 195 -30.26 -3.39 -5.32
N TYR A 196 -29.60 -3.53 -4.16
CA TYR A 196 -29.59 -2.50 -3.14
C TYR A 196 -28.99 -1.18 -3.68
N LEU A 197 -27.88 -1.24 -4.42
CA LEU A 197 -27.26 -0.04 -5.01
C LEU A 197 -28.08 0.56 -6.16
N SER A 198 -28.65 -0.27 -7.04
CA SER A 198 -29.41 0.21 -8.21
C SER A 198 -30.70 0.93 -7.84
N HIS A 199 -31.23 0.71 -6.64
CA HIS A 199 -32.42 1.38 -6.14
C HIS A 199 -32.15 2.70 -5.41
N GLY A 200 -30.96 3.29 -5.61
CA GLY A 200 -30.62 4.62 -5.11
C GLY A 200 -30.42 4.62 -3.60
N ALA A 201 -29.56 3.72 -3.10
CA ALA A 201 -29.18 3.67 -1.70
C ALA A 201 -28.74 5.07 -1.23
N GLN A 202 -29.48 5.66 -0.29
CA GLN A 202 -29.16 6.99 0.26
C GLN A 202 -27.84 6.98 1.07
N ASP A 203 -27.43 5.82 1.57
CA ASP A 203 -26.20 5.61 2.32
C ASP A 203 -25.40 4.48 1.66
N GLU A 204 -24.28 4.81 1.04
CA GLU A 204 -23.36 3.84 0.45
C GLU A 204 -22.33 3.28 1.48
N THR A 205 -22.46 3.61 2.76
CA THR A 205 -21.57 3.09 3.82
C THR A 205 -21.60 1.56 3.90
N PRO A 206 -22.76 0.88 3.81
CA PRO A 206 -22.74 -0.57 3.69
C PRO A 206 -21.93 -1.02 2.48
N ALA A 207 -22.03 -0.34 1.31
CA ALA A 207 -21.26 -0.65 0.10
C ALA A 207 -19.77 -0.64 0.33
N LEU A 208 -19.29 0.38 1.04
CA LEU A 208 -17.92 0.44 1.48
C LEU A 208 -17.56 -0.72 2.41
N GLU A 209 -18.35 -1.00 3.46
CA GLU A 209 -18.09 -2.10 4.40
C GLU A 209 -17.99 -3.46 3.68
N PHE A 210 -18.94 -3.72 2.78
CA PHE A 210 -18.98 -4.98 2.03
C PHE A 210 -17.81 -5.10 1.05
N ALA A 211 -17.42 -4.02 0.39
CA ALA A 211 -16.24 -4.00 -0.47
C ALA A 211 -14.94 -4.17 0.34
N LEU A 212 -14.86 -3.59 1.54
CA LEU A 212 -13.74 -3.76 2.46
C LEU A 212 -13.56 -5.21 2.89
N GLU A 213 -14.64 -5.93 3.18
CA GLU A 213 -14.57 -7.37 3.49
C GLU A 213 -13.86 -8.13 2.36
N PHE A 214 -14.30 -7.97 1.11
CA PHE A 214 -13.68 -8.65 -0.03
C PHE A 214 -12.26 -8.17 -0.34
N LEU A 215 -11.96 -6.90 -0.02
CA LEU A 215 -10.62 -6.36 -0.17
C LEU A 215 -9.65 -7.03 0.81
N THR A 216 -10.06 -7.26 2.07
CA THR A 216 -9.24 -8.00 3.04
C THR A 216 -9.03 -9.46 2.63
N GLU A 217 -9.99 -10.06 1.93
CA GLU A 217 -9.87 -11.38 1.33
C GLU A 217 -9.11 -11.40 -0.01
N LYS A 218 -8.58 -10.25 -0.46
CA LYS A 218 -7.90 -10.07 -1.76
C LYS A 218 -8.76 -10.48 -2.97
N ARG A 219 -10.10 -10.42 -2.87
CA ARG A 219 -11.04 -10.73 -3.97
C ARG A 219 -11.32 -9.49 -4.83
N TYR A 220 -10.31 -9.04 -5.55
CA TYR A 220 -10.30 -7.77 -6.28
C TYR A 220 -11.35 -7.64 -7.39
N ASN A 221 -11.76 -8.75 -8.01
CA ASN A 221 -12.82 -8.77 -9.03
C ASN A 221 -14.16 -8.28 -8.45
N ILE A 222 -14.50 -8.75 -7.25
CA ILE A 222 -15.73 -8.37 -6.55
C ILE A 222 -15.64 -6.92 -6.06
N VAL A 223 -14.49 -6.53 -5.51
CA VAL A 223 -14.26 -5.13 -5.09
C VAL A 223 -14.49 -4.18 -6.27
N THR A 224 -13.98 -4.53 -7.45
CA THR A 224 -14.17 -3.75 -8.67
C THR A 224 -15.64 -3.67 -9.08
N GLU A 225 -16.37 -4.80 -9.03
CA GLU A 225 -17.80 -4.84 -9.34
C GLU A 225 -18.59 -3.89 -8.43
N ILE A 226 -18.38 -3.97 -7.11
CA ILE A 226 -19.08 -3.13 -6.13
C ILE A 226 -18.69 -1.65 -6.33
N ALA A 227 -17.39 -1.35 -6.35
CA ALA A 227 -16.88 0.02 -6.47
C ALA A 227 -17.26 0.70 -7.80
N SER A 228 -17.49 -0.07 -8.87
CA SER A 228 -17.96 0.47 -10.16
C SER A 228 -19.40 0.99 -10.10
N ARG A 229 -20.22 0.51 -9.16
CA ARG A 229 -21.63 0.91 -8.96
C ARG A 229 -21.81 1.98 -7.90
N MET A 230 -20.78 2.22 -7.08
CA MET A 230 -20.77 3.28 -6.08
C MET A 230 -20.66 4.66 -6.75
N THR A 231 -21.34 5.64 -6.18
CA THR A 231 -21.24 7.05 -6.58
C THR A 231 -20.31 7.85 -5.66
N ASP A 232 -20.10 7.37 -4.44
CA ASP A 232 -19.25 8.01 -3.42
C ASP A 232 -17.77 8.03 -3.81
N ALA A 233 -17.07 9.13 -3.50
CA ALA A 233 -15.63 9.26 -3.69
C ALA A 233 -14.81 8.18 -2.96
N ARG A 234 -15.34 7.60 -1.87
CA ARG A 234 -14.75 6.47 -1.13
C ARG A 234 -14.54 5.21 -1.99
N ARG A 235 -15.13 5.13 -3.19
CA ARG A 235 -14.84 4.08 -4.18
C ARG A 235 -13.44 4.17 -4.78
N LEU A 236 -12.85 5.38 -4.84
CA LEU A 236 -11.57 5.61 -5.52
C LEU A 236 -10.40 4.91 -4.80
N PRO A 237 -10.24 4.98 -3.46
CA PRO A 237 -9.24 4.20 -2.74
C PRO A 237 -9.41 2.68 -2.86
N LEU A 238 -10.64 2.18 -3.02
CA LEU A 238 -10.89 0.75 -3.24
C LEU A 238 -10.32 0.30 -4.59
N LEU A 239 -10.63 1.06 -5.65
CA LEU A 239 -10.11 0.80 -7.00
C LEU A 239 -8.59 1.00 -7.09
N ALA A 240 -8.05 2.00 -6.39
CA ALA A 240 -6.60 2.22 -6.32
C ALA A 240 -5.88 0.99 -5.74
N GLN A 241 -6.45 0.33 -4.73
CA GLN A 241 -5.89 -0.90 -4.17
C GLN A 241 -5.95 -2.09 -5.12
N VAL A 242 -7.01 -2.21 -5.93
CA VAL A 242 -7.07 -3.20 -7.01
C VAL A 242 -5.94 -2.98 -8.02
N LEU A 243 -5.68 -1.71 -8.38
CA LEU A 243 -4.60 -1.36 -9.30
C LEU A 243 -3.21 -1.62 -8.69
N LEU A 244 -3.01 -1.34 -7.40
CA LEU A 244 -1.79 -1.71 -6.67
C LEU A 244 -1.53 -3.21 -6.74
N ALA A 245 -2.56 -4.03 -6.51
CA ALA A 245 -2.44 -5.49 -6.60
C ALA A 245 -2.12 -5.98 -8.03
N SER A 246 -2.56 -5.23 -9.04
CA SER A 246 -2.21 -5.46 -10.45
C SER A 246 -0.93 -4.74 -10.89
N ARG A 247 -0.15 -4.19 -9.94
CA ARG A 247 1.13 -3.46 -10.17
C ARG A 247 1.03 -2.24 -11.10
N ARG A 248 -0.17 -1.68 -11.26
CA ARG A 248 -0.45 -0.46 -12.01
C ARG A 248 -0.34 0.76 -11.08
N TYR A 249 0.88 1.04 -10.64
CA TYR A 249 1.13 2.00 -9.56
C TYR A 249 0.82 3.45 -9.91
N GLU A 250 1.10 3.85 -11.15
CA GLU A 250 0.86 5.20 -11.66
C GLU A 250 -0.65 5.48 -11.73
N ASP A 251 -1.43 4.50 -12.19
CA ASP A 251 -2.89 4.59 -12.23
C ASP A 251 -3.49 4.59 -10.82
N ALA A 252 -2.95 3.77 -9.91
CA ALA A 252 -3.35 3.76 -8.51
C ALA A 252 -3.09 5.12 -7.83
N LEU A 253 -1.91 5.71 -8.07
CA LEU A 253 -1.58 7.04 -7.56
C LEU A 253 -2.56 8.09 -8.09
N SER A 254 -2.89 8.04 -9.38
CA SER A 254 -3.86 8.95 -9.99
C SER A 254 -5.24 8.85 -9.32
N LEU A 255 -5.72 7.64 -9.02
CA LEU A 255 -6.99 7.46 -8.32
C LEU A 255 -6.94 7.98 -6.88
N PHE A 256 -5.83 7.78 -6.17
CA PHE A 256 -5.67 8.38 -4.84
C PHE A 256 -5.65 9.91 -4.91
N GLN A 257 -4.93 10.52 -5.85
CA GLN A 257 -4.92 11.97 -6.02
C GLN A 257 -6.32 12.52 -6.27
N LYS A 258 -7.09 11.88 -7.18
CA LYS A 258 -8.50 12.22 -7.41
C LYS A 258 -9.34 12.11 -6.13
N TYR A 259 -9.09 11.12 -5.29
CA TYR A 259 -9.74 11.00 -3.99
C TYR A 259 -9.35 12.15 -3.05
N LEU A 260 -8.06 12.48 -2.95
CA LEU A 260 -7.57 13.57 -2.10
C LEU A 260 -8.11 14.93 -2.51
N ASP A 261 -8.37 15.15 -3.80
CA ASP A 261 -8.97 16.38 -4.30
C ASP A 261 -10.45 16.54 -3.90
N THR A 262 -11.11 15.47 -3.44
CA THR A 262 -12.45 15.53 -2.84
C THR A 262 -12.44 15.86 -1.35
N LEU A 263 -11.27 15.82 -0.70
CA LEU A 263 -11.13 16.01 0.74
C LEU A 263 -10.89 17.47 1.11
N SER A 264 -11.14 17.81 2.37
CA SER A 264 -10.72 19.11 2.91
C SER A 264 -9.19 19.20 2.99
N GLN A 265 -8.62 20.41 2.96
CA GLN A 265 -7.17 20.61 3.03
C GLN A 265 -6.54 19.97 4.29
N ARG A 266 -7.25 20.03 5.42
CA ARG A 266 -6.84 19.38 6.68
C ARG A 266 -6.77 17.87 6.58
N GLU A 267 -7.66 17.26 5.81
CA GLU A 267 -7.65 15.81 5.60
C GLU A 267 -6.60 15.40 4.58
N LYS A 268 -6.45 16.17 3.50
CA LYS A 268 -5.42 15.98 2.48
C LYS A 268 -4.02 16.01 3.08
N SER A 269 -3.74 16.94 4.00
CA SER A 269 -2.43 17.03 4.65
C SER A 269 -2.04 15.79 5.45
N ILE A 270 -2.99 14.97 5.91
CA ILE A 270 -2.69 13.70 6.61
C ILE A 270 -2.07 12.68 5.65
N TYR A 271 -2.47 12.71 4.37
CA TYR A 271 -1.92 11.83 3.34
C TYR A 271 -0.57 12.32 2.82
N GLU A 272 -0.37 13.63 2.78
CA GLU A 272 0.87 14.24 2.30
C GLU A 272 1.96 14.28 3.38
N ASP A 273 1.63 13.92 4.62
CA ASP A 273 2.56 13.89 5.75
C ASP A 273 3.56 12.73 5.65
N ILE A 274 4.82 13.09 5.37
CA ILE A 274 5.94 12.15 5.29
C ILE A 274 6.60 11.88 6.65
N SER A 275 6.19 12.52 7.75
CA SER A 275 6.93 12.48 9.02
C SER A 275 7.06 11.07 9.63
N LEU A 276 6.13 10.18 9.29
CA LEU A 276 6.17 8.78 9.76
C LEU A 276 7.11 7.91 8.93
N ILE A 277 7.49 8.31 7.72
CA ILE A 277 8.26 7.48 6.79
C ILE A 277 9.61 8.10 6.40
N ALA A 278 9.81 9.36 6.77
CA ALA A 278 11.06 10.09 6.60
C ALA A 278 12.00 9.90 7.80
N THR A 279 13.30 9.95 7.55
CA THR A 279 14.31 9.98 8.62
C THR A 279 14.30 11.32 9.34
N PRO A 280 14.85 11.43 10.56
CA PRO A 280 14.97 12.70 11.27
C PRO A 280 15.69 13.79 10.44
N GLU A 281 16.71 13.38 9.67
CA GLU A 281 17.47 14.27 8.78
C GLU A 281 16.63 14.76 7.59
N GLU A 282 15.83 13.87 6.97
CA GLU A 282 14.90 14.22 5.89
C GLU A 282 13.84 15.20 6.39
N ILE A 283 13.30 14.98 7.60
CA ILE A 283 12.31 15.88 8.22
C ILE A 283 12.91 17.24 8.53
N ALA A 284 14.13 17.27 9.09
CA ALA A 284 14.84 18.52 9.37
C ALA A 284 15.08 19.32 8.08
N SER A 285 15.49 18.64 7.01
CA SER A 285 15.67 19.25 5.68
C SER A 285 14.36 19.80 5.14
N TYR A 286 13.29 18.99 5.14
CA TYR A 286 11.97 19.39 4.64
C TYR A 286 11.41 20.65 5.31
N ARG A 287 11.66 20.82 6.63
CA ARG A 287 11.17 21.96 7.41
C ARG A 287 11.83 23.30 7.05
N VAL A 288 13.06 23.27 6.55
CA VAL A 288 13.84 24.49 6.25
C VAL A 288 13.73 24.89 4.78
N ILE A 289 13.28 23.99 3.90
CA ILE A 289 13.13 24.23 2.46
C ILE A 289 11.98 25.23 2.18
N PRO A 290 12.22 26.25 1.33
CA PRO A 290 11.18 27.19 0.86
C PRO A 290 10.00 26.46 0.21
N ASP A 291 8.79 27.02 0.31
CA ASP A 291 7.57 26.40 -0.21
C ASP A 291 7.67 26.05 -1.72
N GLU A 292 8.37 26.89 -2.49
CA GLU A 292 8.61 26.74 -3.93
C GLU A 292 9.48 25.52 -4.30
N ASP A 293 10.35 25.07 -3.40
CA ASP A 293 11.25 23.93 -3.62
C ASP A 293 10.72 22.61 -3.02
N ARG A 294 9.62 22.66 -2.26
CA ARG A 294 9.07 21.49 -1.56
C ARG A 294 8.62 20.39 -2.51
N ASP A 295 8.03 20.74 -3.64
CA ASP A 295 7.56 19.76 -4.62
C ASP A 295 8.72 18.99 -5.26
N ALA A 296 9.83 19.69 -5.56
CA ALA A 296 11.05 19.06 -6.05
C ALA A 296 11.65 18.11 -5.00
N PHE A 297 11.70 18.55 -3.74
CA PHE A 297 12.14 17.69 -2.62
C PHE A 297 11.27 16.44 -2.48
N LEU A 298 9.93 16.60 -2.49
CA LEU A 298 9.00 15.49 -2.35
C LEU A 298 9.12 14.51 -3.52
N ASN A 299 9.28 15.01 -4.74
CA ASN A 299 9.49 14.15 -5.91
C ASN A 299 10.76 13.29 -5.75
N ALA A 300 11.88 13.93 -5.41
CA ALA A 300 13.14 13.23 -5.15
C ALA A 300 13.02 12.25 -3.96
N PHE A 301 12.29 12.62 -2.91
CA PHE A 301 12.00 11.74 -1.77
C PHE A 301 11.26 10.47 -2.22
N TRP A 302 10.18 10.60 -2.98
CA TRP A 302 9.42 9.43 -3.44
C TRP A 302 10.22 8.55 -4.40
N ILE A 303 11.04 9.14 -5.28
CA ILE A 303 11.94 8.39 -6.18
C ILE A 303 12.96 7.58 -5.36
N ARG A 304 13.59 8.18 -4.34
CA ARG A 304 14.55 7.48 -3.46
C ARG A 304 13.91 6.34 -2.68
N LYS A 305 12.67 6.54 -2.21
CA LYS A 305 11.93 5.54 -1.43
C LYS A 305 11.22 4.50 -2.29
N ASP A 306 11.24 4.64 -3.62
CA ASP A 306 10.72 3.64 -4.55
C ASP A 306 11.53 2.33 -4.39
N PRO A 307 10.90 1.20 -4.02
CA PRO A 307 11.61 -0.05 -3.76
C PRO A 307 12.37 -0.59 -4.97
N PHE A 308 11.88 -0.33 -6.19
CA PHE A 308 12.51 -0.81 -7.43
C PHE A 308 13.07 0.32 -8.28
N GLY A 309 12.54 1.54 -8.14
CA GLY A 309 13.07 2.76 -8.79
C GLY A 309 12.63 2.95 -10.22
N THR A 310 11.68 2.14 -10.67
CA THR A 310 11.23 2.14 -12.05
C THR A 310 9.94 2.93 -12.25
N THR A 311 9.33 3.45 -11.18
CA THR A 311 7.97 4.05 -11.21
C THR A 311 7.95 5.55 -10.95
N GLY A 312 9.13 6.17 -10.84
CA GLY A 312 9.28 7.58 -10.47
C GLY A 312 8.70 7.89 -9.09
N GLY A 313 8.75 6.94 -8.14
CA GLY A 313 8.18 7.09 -6.81
C GLY A 313 6.68 6.79 -6.70
N SER A 314 5.99 6.53 -7.82
CA SER A 314 4.54 6.29 -7.83
C SER A 314 4.15 5.09 -6.98
N GLN A 315 4.91 4.00 -7.04
CA GLN A 315 4.69 2.78 -6.25
C GLN A 315 4.70 3.07 -4.75
N ARG A 316 5.76 3.72 -4.27
CA ARG A 316 5.87 4.01 -2.84
C ARG A 316 4.84 5.03 -2.38
N ARG A 317 4.57 6.07 -3.18
CA ARG A 317 3.60 7.11 -2.83
C ARG A 317 2.17 6.58 -2.80
N ALA A 318 1.77 5.78 -3.78
CA ALA A 318 0.46 5.13 -3.80
C ALA A 318 0.30 4.16 -2.61
N GLU A 319 1.34 3.39 -2.28
CA GLU A 319 1.33 2.54 -1.09
C GLU A 319 1.25 3.35 0.22
N HIS A 320 1.88 4.52 0.30
CA HIS A 320 1.73 5.43 1.44
C HIS A 320 0.28 5.87 1.61
N TYR A 321 -0.34 6.36 0.53
CA TYR A 321 -1.74 6.78 0.56
C TYR A 321 -2.69 5.64 0.90
N ARG A 322 -2.40 4.41 0.42
CA ARG A 322 -3.11 3.20 0.84
C ARG A 322 -3.04 3.00 2.34
N ARG A 323 -1.85 3.08 2.93
CA ARG A 323 -1.65 2.87 4.37
C ARG A 323 -2.33 3.94 5.22
N VAL A 324 -2.25 5.21 4.81
CA VAL A 324 -2.96 6.30 5.50
C VAL A 324 -4.48 6.10 5.41
N TRP A 325 -4.99 5.72 4.23
CA TRP A 325 -6.41 5.41 4.07
C TRP A 325 -6.86 4.24 4.94
N HIS A 326 -6.06 3.17 5.00
CA HIS A 326 -6.30 2.02 5.88
C HIS A 326 -6.30 2.47 7.35
N ALA A 327 -5.31 3.25 7.77
CA ALA A 327 -5.22 3.75 9.14
C ALA A 327 -6.45 4.58 9.53
N ARG A 328 -6.90 5.49 8.67
CA ARG A 328 -8.13 6.27 8.90
C ARG A 328 -9.38 5.39 8.94
N THR A 329 -9.45 4.38 8.09
CA THR A 329 -10.63 3.50 7.97
C THR A 329 -10.77 2.57 9.17
N PHE A 330 -9.69 1.93 9.59
CA PHE A 330 -9.71 0.88 10.62
C PHE A 330 -9.31 1.36 12.01
N PHE A 331 -8.48 2.40 12.12
CA PHE A 331 -7.97 2.92 13.40
C PHE A 331 -8.40 4.38 13.68
N GLY A 332 -9.12 5.01 12.74
CA GLY A 332 -9.62 6.39 12.85
C GLY A 332 -11.04 6.56 13.40
N ARG A 333 -11.77 5.46 13.62
CA ARG A 333 -13.20 5.48 14.00
C ARG A 333 -13.47 6.18 15.34
N TYR A 334 -12.62 5.96 16.33
CA TYR A 334 -12.80 6.47 17.70
C TYR A 334 -11.80 7.57 18.08
N LYS A 335 -10.75 7.77 17.29
CA LYS A 335 -9.73 8.82 17.48
C LYS A 335 -9.31 9.37 16.13
N TYR A 336 -9.48 10.68 15.93
CA TYR A 336 -9.05 11.36 14.72
C TYR A 336 -7.58 11.84 14.86
N PRO A 337 -6.71 11.65 13.84
CA PRO A 337 -6.99 10.94 12.59
C PRO A 337 -6.97 9.42 12.72
N PHE A 338 -6.22 8.89 13.69
CA PHE A 338 -6.16 7.48 14.08
C PHE A 338 -5.50 7.32 15.46
N ASP A 339 -5.65 6.14 16.06
CA ASP A 339 -4.89 5.75 17.25
C ASP A 339 -3.48 5.21 16.92
N GLN A 340 -2.73 4.76 17.92
CA GLN A 340 -1.33 4.37 17.76
C GLN A 340 -1.12 3.19 16.80
N ARG A 341 -2.15 2.35 16.58
CA ARG A 341 -2.09 1.29 15.56
C ARG A 341 -2.00 1.86 14.16
N GLY A 342 -2.68 2.98 13.90
CA GLY A 342 -2.61 3.68 12.62
C GLY A 342 -1.21 4.20 12.30
N GLU A 343 -0.49 4.70 13.30
CA GLU A 343 0.90 5.13 13.12
C GLU A 343 1.80 3.97 12.69
N ILE A 344 1.74 2.86 13.45
CA ILE A 344 2.55 1.66 13.17
C ILE A 344 2.21 1.07 11.81
N TYR A 345 0.94 1.06 11.43
CA TYR A 345 0.50 0.59 10.12
C TYR A 345 1.07 1.42 8.98
N ILE A 346 1.12 2.75 9.13
CA ILE A 346 1.70 3.64 8.11
C ILE A 346 3.20 3.36 7.93
N ARG A 347 3.93 3.18 9.05
CA ARG A 347 5.37 2.88 9.06
C ARG A 347 5.67 1.52 8.45
N TYR A 348 5.06 0.47 8.97
CA TYR A 348 5.52 -0.90 8.72
C TYR A 348 4.54 -1.76 7.90
N GLY A 349 3.30 -1.31 7.71
CA GLY A 349 2.27 -2.07 7.00
C GLY A 349 1.62 -3.14 7.88
N GLU A 350 1.05 -4.17 7.24
CA GLU A 350 0.48 -5.32 7.93
C GLU A 350 1.56 -6.04 8.76
N PRO A 351 1.28 -6.41 10.01
CA PRO A 351 2.20 -7.22 10.80
C PRO A 351 2.25 -8.66 10.28
N ASP A 352 3.44 -9.29 10.35
CA ASP A 352 3.60 -10.70 9.99
C ASP A 352 2.85 -11.63 10.95
N TYR A 353 2.61 -11.14 12.17
CA TYR A 353 1.79 -11.82 13.16
C TYR A 353 1.02 -10.81 14.02
N ARG A 354 -0.28 -11.09 14.19
CA ARG A 354 -1.22 -10.29 14.98
C ARG A 354 -1.98 -11.20 15.93
N SER A 355 -2.10 -10.80 17.20
CA SER A 355 -2.94 -11.48 18.19
C SER A 355 -3.75 -10.43 18.97
N THR A 356 -4.96 -10.78 19.41
CA THR A 356 -5.83 -9.88 20.16
C THR A 356 -6.44 -10.58 21.35
N TRP A 357 -6.91 -9.82 22.34
CA TRP A 357 -7.60 -10.37 23.50
C TRP A 357 -8.86 -11.21 23.17
N ARG A 358 -9.49 -10.99 22.00
CA ARG A 358 -10.66 -11.78 21.54
C ARG A 358 -10.29 -13.03 20.77
N GLU A 359 -9.16 -12.97 20.07
CA GLU A 359 -8.64 -14.05 19.22
C GLU A 359 -7.18 -14.32 19.62
N PRO A 360 -6.95 -14.86 20.83
CA PRO A 360 -5.61 -15.22 21.26
C PRO A 360 -5.15 -16.43 20.44
N ASN A 361 -4.08 -16.24 19.68
CA ASN A 361 -3.54 -17.27 18.81
C ASN A 361 -2.75 -18.30 19.62
N ALA A 362 -3.36 -19.46 19.87
CA ALA A 362 -2.71 -20.56 20.61
C ALA A 362 -1.50 -21.18 19.90
N ARG A 363 -1.36 -20.97 18.58
CA ARG A 363 -0.20 -21.42 17.79
C ARG A 363 0.61 -20.22 17.35
N VAL A 364 1.85 -20.15 17.84
CA VAL A 364 2.80 -19.09 17.52
C VAL A 364 3.82 -19.64 16.51
N PRO A 365 4.04 -18.99 15.35
CA PRO A 365 5.10 -19.37 14.42
C PRO A 365 6.51 -19.28 15.05
N ILE A 366 7.44 -20.13 14.63
CA ILE A 366 8.82 -20.16 15.17
C ILE A 366 9.51 -18.77 15.15
N PRO A 367 9.46 -17.97 14.06
CA PRO A 367 10.08 -16.64 14.05
C PRO A 367 9.50 -15.71 15.13
N VAL A 368 8.19 -15.80 15.37
CA VAL A 368 7.48 -15.02 16.38
C VAL A 368 7.87 -15.48 17.77
N GLN A 369 7.87 -16.80 18.01
CA GLN A 369 8.27 -17.39 19.28
C GLN A 369 9.70 -16.97 19.67
N ARG A 370 10.64 -16.95 18.74
CA ARG A 370 12.03 -16.50 19.00
C ARG A 370 12.11 -15.05 19.47
N ILE A 371 11.26 -14.18 18.91
CA ILE A 371 11.20 -12.75 19.31
C ILE A 371 10.65 -12.65 20.73
N GLN A 372 9.58 -13.39 21.01
CA GLN A 372 8.95 -13.42 22.32
C GLN A 372 9.88 -14.01 23.39
N GLU A 373 10.57 -15.12 23.12
CA GLU A 373 11.55 -15.72 24.02
C GLU A 373 12.73 -14.79 24.28
N LYS A 374 13.23 -14.11 23.24
CA LYS A 374 14.30 -13.11 23.38
C LYS A 374 13.85 -11.95 24.25
N LEU A 375 12.66 -11.40 24.00
CA LEU A 375 12.09 -10.30 24.78
C LEU A 375 11.84 -10.74 26.23
N ALA A 376 11.29 -11.93 26.45
CA ALA A 376 11.05 -12.49 27.76
C ALA A 376 12.35 -12.71 28.54
N PHE A 377 13.40 -13.20 27.87
CA PHE A 377 14.72 -13.33 28.47
C PHE A 377 15.30 -11.96 28.88
N GLN A 378 15.11 -10.93 28.05
CA GLN A 378 15.59 -9.58 28.32
C GLN A 378 14.83 -8.91 29.47
N LEU A 379 13.51 -9.08 29.54
CA LEU A 379 12.64 -8.50 30.56
C LEU A 379 12.72 -9.24 31.90
N TYR A 380 12.77 -10.57 31.86
CA TYR A 380 12.50 -11.40 33.03
C TYR A 380 13.57 -12.48 33.31
N GLY A 381 14.57 -12.63 32.43
CA GLY A 381 15.62 -13.64 32.57
C GLY A 381 15.15 -15.07 32.27
N ARG A 382 15.86 -16.07 32.83
CA ARG A 382 15.56 -17.50 32.64
C ARG A 382 14.11 -17.90 33.00
N PRO A 383 13.49 -17.37 34.08
CA PRO A 383 12.10 -17.68 34.40
C PRO A 383 11.10 -17.31 33.29
N GLY A 384 11.39 -16.29 32.48
CA GLY A 384 10.52 -15.87 31.37
C GLY A 384 10.62 -16.77 30.13
N THR A 385 11.71 -17.54 29.97
CA THR A 385 11.96 -18.34 28.76
C THR A 385 11.28 -19.71 28.74
N THR A 386 10.77 -20.19 29.87
CA THR A 386 10.07 -21.49 29.98
C THR A 386 8.57 -21.38 29.73
N LEU A 387 8.07 -20.18 29.44
CA LEU A 387 6.66 -19.89 29.26
C LEU A 387 6.29 -19.86 27.77
N THR A 388 5.14 -20.45 27.44
CA THR A 388 4.50 -20.26 26.14
C THR A 388 3.58 -19.05 26.23
N TYR A 389 3.83 -18.04 25.39
CA TYR A 389 3.03 -16.82 25.33
C TYR A 389 1.94 -16.96 24.27
N THR A 390 0.68 -16.71 24.63
CA THR A 390 -0.48 -16.69 23.70
C THR A 390 -0.89 -15.26 23.33
N GLY A 391 -0.21 -14.27 23.90
CA GLY A 391 -0.41 -12.84 23.68
C GLY A 391 0.89 -12.06 23.93
N PRO A 392 0.81 -10.81 24.44
CA PRO A 392 1.97 -9.96 24.63
C PRO A 392 2.92 -10.46 25.74
N VAL A 393 4.22 -10.27 25.52
CA VAL A 393 5.30 -10.51 26.49
C VAL A 393 5.57 -9.25 27.30
N PHE A 394 5.45 -8.07 26.70
CA PHE A 394 5.47 -6.82 27.47
C PHE A 394 4.20 -6.76 28.34
N PRO A 395 4.32 -6.44 29.64
CA PRO A 395 3.22 -6.66 30.57
C PRO A 395 2.07 -5.70 30.31
N ILE A 396 0.86 -6.16 30.64
CA ILE A 396 -0.39 -5.39 30.56
C ILE A 396 -1.09 -5.39 31.92
N ARG A 397 -1.94 -4.39 32.16
CA ARG A 397 -2.65 -4.25 33.43
C ARG A 397 -3.77 -5.29 33.56
N ILE A 398 -3.85 -5.93 34.72
CA ILE A 398 -4.92 -6.84 35.10
C ILE A 398 -5.71 -6.22 36.24
N ALA A 399 -7.03 -6.19 36.10
CA ALA A 399 -7.96 -5.77 37.13
C ALA A 399 -8.02 -6.86 38.20
N LEU A 400 -7.26 -6.67 39.27
CA LEU A 400 -7.39 -7.48 40.48
C LEU A 400 -8.71 -7.13 41.19
N ARG A 401 -9.84 -7.70 40.75
CA ARG A 401 -11.09 -7.65 41.53
C ARG A 401 -11.87 -8.95 41.45
N ASN A 402 -11.96 -9.61 42.59
CA ASN A 402 -13.02 -10.55 42.90
C ASN A 402 -14.26 -9.71 43.29
N VAL A 403 -15.30 -9.69 42.45
CA VAL A 403 -16.48 -8.80 42.63
C VAL A 403 -17.34 -9.20 43.84
N GLU A 404 -17.14 -10.40 44.40
CA GLU A 404 -17.98 -10.94 45.49
C GLU A 404 -17.31 -10.99 46.86
N SER A 405 -15.97 -11.06 46.99
CA SER A 405 -15.34 -11.47 48.27
C SER A 405 -14.40 -10.47 48.94
N ASN A 406 -14.04 -9.35 48.29
CA ASN A 406 -13.16 -8.29 48.86
C ASN A 406 -11.83 -8.79 49.48
N LEU A 407 -11.41 -10.03 49.18
CA LEU A 407 -10.16 -10.65 49.62
C LEU A 407 -9.16 -10.69 48.44
N PRO A 408 -7.85 -10.52 48.69
CA PRO A 408 -6.81 -10.83 47.70
C PRO A 408 -6.87 -12.32 47.35
N LEU A 409 -6.69 -12.66 46.07
CA LEU A 409 -6.41 -14.04 45.69
C LEU A 409 -5.00 -14.38 46.18
N GLU A 410 -4.89 -15.04 47.32
CA GLU A 410 -3.69 -15.75 47.72
C GLU A 410 -3.67 -17.10 47.00
N GLU A 411 -2.84 -17.24 45.97
CA GLU A 411 -2.08 -18.47 45.66
C GLU A 411 -1.16 -18.23 44.46
N ASP A 412 0.14 -18.45 44.70
CA ASP A 412 1.28 -18.58 43.77
C ASP A 412 1.05 -18.10 42.32
N ASP A 413 1.11 -16.79 42.08
CA ASP A 413 0.36 -16.22 40.95
C ASP A 413 1.16 -16.04 39.64
N GLY A 414 2.40 -16.54 39.57
CA GLY A 414 3.26 -16.39 38.40
C GLY A 414 3.60 -14.93 38.06
N THR A 415 3.46 -13.99 39.00
CA THR A 415 3.91 -12.61 38.81
C THR A 415 5.41 -12.56 38.63
N LEU A 416 5.84 -11.85 37.59
CA LEU A 416 7.24 -11.53 37.36
C LEU A 416 7.70 -10.35 38.26
N GLY A 417 7.04 -10.17 39.41
CA GLY A 417 7.28 -9.10 40.39
C GLY A 417 6.54 -7.78 40.11
N LEU A 418 5.37 -7.85 39.44
CA LEU A 418 4.52 -6.68 39.20
C LEU A 418 3.05 -7.00 39.52
N ARG A 419 2.59 -6.62 40.70
CA ARG A 419 1.20 -6.80 41.15
C ARG A 419 0.27 -6.03 40.22
N GLY A 420 -0.63 -6.77 39.58
CA GLY A 420 -1.58 -6.21 38.61
C GLY A 420 -1.00 -5.92 37.22
N TRP A 421 0.25 -6.30 36.92
CA TRP A 421 0.81 -6.26 35.56
C TRP A 421 1.44 -7.61 35.20
N LYS A 422 0.96 -8.27 34.14
CA LYS A 422 1.51 -9.56 33.73
C LYS A 422 1.59 -9.70 32.20
N PRO A 423 2.54 -10.49 31.68
CA PRO A 423 2.45 -10.97 30.31
C PRO A 423 1.32 -12.00 30.16
N VAL A 424 0.80 -12.14 28.93
CA VAL A 424 -0.25 -13.12 28.63
C VAL A 424 0.41 -14.46 28.28
N THR A 425 0.29 -15.42 29.19
CA THR A 425 0.82 -16.79 29.03
C THR A 425 -0.29 -17.78 28.72
N ALA A 426 0.06 -19.01 28.36
CA ALA A 426 -0.90 -20.06 28.02
C ALA A 426 -1.90 -20.45 29.14
N GLY A 427 -1.80 -19.87 30.35
CA GLY A 427 -2.74 -20.04 31.46
C GLY A 427 -4.03 -19.22 31.30
N ASN A 428 -5.05 -19.55 32.10
CA ASN A 428 -6.45 -19.06 32.04
C ASN A 428 -6.67 -17.53 32.11
N ASP A 429 -5.62 -16.72 32.20
CA ASP A 429 -5.74 -15.29 32.45
C ASP A 429 -5.75 -14.49 31.13
N PHE A 430 -6.88 -14.53 30.42
CA PHE A 430 -7.09 -13.79 29.17
C PHE A 430 -7.35 -12.27 29.39
N SER A 431 -6.83 -11.72 30.49
CA SER A 431 -6.67 -10.31 30.93
C SER A 431 -7.83 -9.33 30.73
N SER A 432 -8.15 -8.57 31.78
CA SER A 432 -9.28 -7.63 31.86
C SER A 432 -9.22 -6.38 30.97
N VAL A 433 -8.03 -6.04 30.45
CA VAL A 433 -7.82 -4.87 29.58
C VAL A 433 -7.74 -5.34 28.13
N PRO A 434 -8.56 -4.79 27.23
CA PRO A 434 -8.46 -5.06 25.81
C PRO A 434 -7.04 -4.78 25.30
N TRP A 435 -6.41 -5.78 24.69
CA TRP A 435 -5.06 -5.66 24.13
C TRP A 435 -4.98 -6.22 22.70
N GLU A 436 -3.97 -5.73 21.99
CA GLU A 436 -3.61 -6.16 20.65
C GLU A 436 -2.09 -6.14 20.52
N VAL A 437 -1.51 -7.17 19.90
CA VAL A 437 -0.05 -7.28 19.72
C VAL A 437 0.29 -7.54 18.27
N TRP A 438 1.24 -6.78 17.75
CA TRP A 438 1.75 -6.84 16.39
C TRP A 438 3.24 -7.17 16.40
N ILE A 439 3.66 -8.13 15.58
CA ILE A 439 5.04 -8.61 15.58
C ILE A 439 5.62 -8.52 14.17
N TYR A 440 6.81 -7.91 14.08
CA TYR A 440 7.56 -7.68 12.84
C TYR A 440 8.97 -8.26 12.98
N PRO A 441 9.27 -9.46 12.43
CA PRO A 441 10.56 -10.13 12.59
C PRO A 441 11.74 -9.44 11.91
N ASP A 442 11.50 -8.68 10.84
CA ASP A 442 12.52 -8.04 10.01
C ASP A 442 12.85 -6.59 10.44
N ILE A 443 12.12 -6.05 11.41
CA ILE A 443 12.33 -4.70 11.95
C ILE A 443 13.13 -4.77 13.24
N ASN A 444 14.24 -4.03 13.31
CA ASN A 444 15.12 -3.90 14.49
C ASN A 444 15.47 -5.25 15.17
N HIS A 445 15.76 -6.29 14.38
CA HIS A 445 16.03 -7.66 14.85
C HIS A 445 14.84 -8.35 15.57
N GLY A 446 13.62 -8.01 15.14
CA GLY A 446 12.37 -8.51 15.68
C GLY A 446 11.80 -7.58 16.75
N ILE A 447 10.65 -6.97 16.46
CA ILE A 447 9.91 -6.15 17.43
C ILE A 447 8.54 -6.74 17.73
N GLU A 448 8.13 -6.63 18.99
CA GLU A 448 6.76 -6.82 19.46
C GLU A 448 6.20 -5.45 19.86
N VAL A 449 5.07 -5.06 19.27
CA VAL A 449 4.38 -3.82 19.58
C VAL A 449 3.05 -4.16 20.25
N VAL A 450 2.95 -3.84 21.53
CA VAL A 450 1.76 -4.11 22.35
C VAL A 450 0.93 -2.84 22.47
N PHE A 451 -0.37 -2.96 22.21
CA PHE A 451 -1.35 -1.91 22.37
C PHE A 451 -2.40 -2.30 23.41
N THR A 452 -2.85 -1.33 24.22
CA THR A 452 -3.93 -1.51 25.20
C THR A 452 -4.97 -0.40 25.12
N ASP A 453 -6.21 -0.72 25.49
CA ASP A 453 -7.30 0.23 25.71
C ASP A 453 -7.71 0.22 27.19
N GLU A 454 -6.96 0.98 27.99
CA GLU A 454 -7.11 1.06 29.44
C GLU A 454 -8.48 1.61 29.90
N MET A 455 -9.20 2.27 29.00
CA MET A 455 -10.46 2.97 29.31
C MET A 455 -11.69 2.30 28.68
N HIS A 456 -11.52 1.14 28.03
CA HIS A 456 -12.57 0.43 27.28
C HIS A 456 -13.30 1.35 26.27
N SER A 457 -12.54 2.28 25.69
CA SER A 457 -12.99 3.34 24.78
C SER A 457 -12.89 2.95 23.29
N ASN A 458 -12.29 1.79 23.00
CA ASN A 458 -11.81 1.34 21.69
C ASN A 458 -10.72 2.21 21.06
N ILE A 459 -10.02 3.01 21.87
CA ILE A 459 -8.84 3.77 21.47
C ILE A 459 -7.60 3.05 22.03
N PHE A 460 -6.78 2.51 21.14
CA PHE A 460 -5.61 1.73 21.55
C PHE A 460 -4.35 2.60 21.56
N GLY A 461 -3.72 2.69 22.74
CA GLY A 461 -2.40 3.31 22.91
C GLY A 461 -1.31 2.24 23.05
N TYR A 462 -0.03 2.64 23.04
CA TYR A 462 1.04 1.73 23.46
C TYR A 462 0.79 1.26 24.89
N ALA A 463 1.05 -0.02 25.17
CA ALA A 463 1.00 -0.53 26.53
C ALA A 463 1.93 0.33 27.42
N PRO A 464 1.41 0.90 28.52
CA PRO A 464 2.19 1.84 29.31
C PRO A 464 3.24 1.08 30.14
N VAL A 465 4.30 1.79 30.53
CA VAL A 465 5.32 1.23 31.42
C VAL A 465 4.68 0.99 32.80
N PRO A 466 4.86 -0.21 33.40
CA PRO A 466 4.30 -0.50 34.72
C PRO A 466 4.80 0.45 35.81
N THR A 467 3.89 0.86 36.69
CA THR A 467 4.22 1.55 37.93
C THR A 467 4.50 0.54 39.02
N ILE A 468 5.69 0.62 39.63
CA ILE A 468 6.08 -0.26 40.73
C ILE A 468 5.44 0.25 42.03
N ASP A 469 4.67 -0.59 42.71
CA ASP A 469 4.16 -0.29 44.05
C ASP A 469 5.19 -0.65 45.15
N ARG A 470 4.83 -0.49 46.43
CA ARG A 470 5.77 -0.78 47.53
C ARG A 470 6.14 -2.26 47.63
N GLU A 471 5.23 -3.17 47.29
CA GLU A 471 5.44 -4.60 47.39
C GLU A 471 6.27 -5.10 46.20
N ASP A 472 5.96 -4.63 44.99
CA ASP A 472 6.77 -4.82 43.79
C ASP A 472 8.18 -4.26 43.98
N ALA A 473 8.32 -3.10 44.62
CA ALA A 473 9.62 -2.53 44.91
C ALA A 473 10.46 -3.44 45.80
N TYR A 474 9.83 -4.13 46.77
CA TYR A 474 10.50 -5.10 47.63
C TYR A 474 10.89 -6.36 46.86
N ASP A 475 9.98 -6.91 46.06
CA ASP A 475 10.23 -8.09 45.24
C ASP A 475 11.31 -7.84 44.18
N VAL A 476 11.25 -6.70 43.50
CA VAL A 476 12.26 -6.26 42.55
C VAL A 476 13.58 -6.01 43.29
N ALA A 477 13.59 -5.32 44.44
CA ALA A 477 14.81 -5.08 45.23
C ALA A 477 15.51 -6.38 45.67
N SER A 478 14.75 -7.44 45.92
CA SER A 478 15.30 -8.75 46.27
C SER A 478 16.06 -9.44 45.11
N ARG A 479 15.78 -9.05 43.85
CA ARG A 479 16.33 -9.64 42.62
C ARG A 479 17.27 -8.69 41.85
N ALA A 480 17.03 -7.37 41.91
CA ALA A 480 17.70 -6.32 41.14
C ALA A 480 17.47 -4.92 41.75
N SER A 481 18.04 -3.86 41.17
CA SER A 481 17.71 -2.47 41.55
C SER A 481 16.37 -2.03 40.93
N PRO A 482 15.41 -1.49 41.72
CA PRO A 482 14.12 -0.99 41.18
C PRO A 482 14.27 0.05 40.07
N LEU A 483 15.24 0.96 40.19
CA LEU A 483 15.53 1.97 39.16
C LEU A 483 16.02 1.32 37.86
N ARG A 484 16.92 0.34 37.96
CA ARG A 484 17.43 -0.40 36.80
C ARG A 484 16.34 -1.21 36.11
N PHE A 485 15.41 -1.77 36.89
CA PHE A 485 14.25 -2.47 36.35
C PHE A 485 13.31 -1.51 35.62
N LEU A 486 12.97 -0.35 36.20
CA LEU A 486 12.15 0.67 35.52
C LEU A 486 12.79 1.14 34.22
N GLN A 487 14.10 1.38 34.23
CA GLN A 487 14.84 1.75 33.02
C GLN A 487 14.71 0.64 31.96
N LEU A 488 14.88 -0.62 32.36
CA LEU A 488 14.75 -1.76 31.45
C LEU A 488 13.31 -1.86 30.88
N MET A 489 12.27 -1.72 31.70
CA MET A 489 10.88 -1.69 31.25
C MET A 489 10.60 -0.51 30.30
N ASN A 490 11.19 0.65 30.56
CA ASN A 490 11.08 1.79 29.68
C ASN A 490 11.80 1.56 28.33
N ASP A 491 13.01 1.00 28.36
CA ASP A 491 13.82 0.73 27.16
C ASP A 491 13.14 -0.31 26.25
N PHE A 492 12.50 -1.32 26.84
CA PHE A 492 11.73 -2.35 26.13
C PHE A 492 10.24 -2.04 25.96
N SER A 493 9.79 -0.85 26.39
CA SER A 493 8.41 -0.44 26.16
C SER A 493 8.09 -0.37 24.66
N PRO A 494 6.84 -0.64 24.24
CA PRO A 494 6.47 -0.57 22.83
C PRO A 494 6.81 0.78 22.19
N ALA A 495 6.60 1.88 22.91
CA ALA A 495 6.91 3.22 22.44
C ALA A 495 8.42 3.43 22.21
N SER A 496 9.27 3.00 23.14
CA SER A 496 10.74 3.12 23.02
C SER A 496 11.29 2.23 21.91
N GLN A 497 10.80 0.99 21.79
CA GLN A 497 11.20 0.06 20.73
C GLN A 497 10.85 0.61 19.35
N VAL A 498 9.64 1.16 19.19
CA VAL A 498 9.21 1.79 17.94
C VAL A 498 10.04 3.04 17.64
N ALA A 499 10.28 3.91 18.63
CA ALA A 499 11.08 5.12 18.43
C ALA A 499 12.53 4.77 18.00
N ALA A 500 13.15 3.78 18.62
CA ALA A 500 14.49 3.30 18.28
C ALA A 500 14.54 2.63 16.90
N ALA A 501 13.50 1.88 16.51
CA ALA A 501 13.38 1.33 15.17
C ALA A 501 13.22 2.45 14.14
N ALA A 502 12.31 3.39 14.41
CA ALA A 502 11.96 4.47 13.49
C ALA A 502 13.11 5.46 13.24
N SER A 503 14.00 5.67 14.21
CA SER A 503 15.16 6.54 14.04
C SER A 503 16.18 5.98 13.05
N LYS A 504 16.28 4.64 12.91
CA LYS A 504 17.22 3.97 11.99
C LYS A 504 16.56 3.63 10.66
N LYS A 505 15.39 3.00 10.71
CA LYS A 505 14.62 2.55 9.56
C LYS A 505 13.15 2.96 9.81
N PRO A 506 12.74 4.18 9.42
CA PRO A 506 11.43 4.74 9.74
C PRO A 506 10.25 3.95 9.17
N GLU A 507 10.50 3.08 8.19
CA GLU A 507 9.47 2.37 7.46
C GLU A 507 9.93 1.00 6.92
N ARG A 508 8.94 0.16 6.56
CA ARG A 508 9.11 -1.11 5.86
C ARG A 508 8.30 -1.10 4.56
N TYR A 509 8.91 -1.54 3.47
CA TYR A 509 8.20 -1.95 2.26
C TYR A 509 8.31 -3.48 2.16
N ASP A 510 7.17 -4.17 2.07
CA ASP A 510 7.15 -5.62 2.04
C ASP A 510 7.25 -6.15 0.60
N THR A 511 8.21 -7.05 0.37
CA THR A 511 8.44 -7.75 -0.89
C THR A 511 8.44 -9.27 -0.73
N SER A 512 7.97 -9.79 0.41
CA SER A 512 7.99 -11.23 0.71
C SER A 512 7.14 -12.06 -0.25
N ASP A 513 6.07 -11.48 -0.79
CA ASP A 513 5.15 -12.13 -1.72
C ASP A 513 5.74 -12.27 -3.15
N LEU A 514 6.97 -11.80 -3.39
CA LEU A 514 7.61 -11.82 -4.71
C LEU A 514 8.54 -13.02 -4.87
N ASP A 515 8.38 -13.71 -6.00
CA ASP A 515 9.33 -14.71 -6.44
C ASP A 515 10.43 -14.03 -7.26
N PRO A 516 11.72 -14.37 -7.06
CA PRO A 516 12.79 -13.82 -7.88
C PRO A 516 12.64 -14.28 -9.33
N LEU A 517 12.75 -13.34 -10.26
CA LEU A 517 12.94 -13.60 -11.69
C LEU A 517 14.39 -13.23 -12.04
N ASN A 518 15.21 -14.24 -12.25
CA ASN A 518 16.61 -14.03 -12.60
C ASN A 518 16.71 -13.73 -14.10
N PHE A 519 17.36 -12.61 -14.42
CA PHE A 519 17.71 -12.26 -15.79
C PHE A 519 19.10 -11.66 -15.83
N TYR A 520 19.66 -11.53 -17.02
CA TYR A 520 20.95 -10.90 -17.25
C TYR A 520 20.73 -9.57 -17.95
N TYR A 521 21.56 -8.57 -17.65
CA TYR A 521 21.56 -7.33 -18.39
C TYR A 521 22.98 -6.78 -18.50
N GLU A 522 23.17 -5.91 -19.48
CA GLU A 522 24.42 -5.20 -19.72
C GLU A 522 24.08 -3.81 -20.24
N ALA A 523 24.65 -2.77 -19.62
CA ALA A 523 24.55 -1.39 -20.04
C ALA A 523 25.87 -0.92 -20.65
N LEU A 524 25.83 -0.32 -21.85
CA LEU A 524 26.99 0.12 -22.61
C LEU A 524 26.76 1.52 -23.19
N SER A 525 27.78 2.36 -23.16
CA SER A 525 27.76 3.71 -23.71
C SER A 525 28.47 3.79 -25.06
N PHE A 526 27.79 4.44 -26.01
CA PHE A 526 28.31 4.70 -27.35
C PHE A 526 27.94 6.09 -27.83
N ARG A 527 28.63 6.60 -28.85
CA ARG A 527 28.32 7.91 -29.45
C ARG A 527 26.94 7.89 -30.09
N GLY A 528 26.07 8.78 -29.62
CA GLY A 528 24.76 9.01 -30.20
C GLY A 528 24.74 10.19 -31.18
N LYS A 529 23.54 10.52 -31.67
CA LYS A 529 23.33 11.65 -32.59
C LYS A 529 23.18 12.97 -31.82
N ASN A 530 23.49 14.10 -32.48
CA ASN A 530 23.28 15.45 -31.94
C ASN A 530 23.97 15.71 -30.58
N GLY A 531 25.18 15.18 -30.38
CA GLY A 531 25.94 15.36 -29.13
C GLY A 531 25.42 14.54 -27.95
N LYS A 532 24.47 13.62 -28.18
CA LYS A 532 24.00 12.67 -27.17
C LYS A 532 24.88 11.42 -27.11
N THR A 533 24.70 10.67 -26.04
CA THR A 533 25.27 9.35 -25.81
C THR A 533 24.15 8.32 -25.83
N ASP A 534 24.31 7.28 -26.64
CA ASP A 534 23.36 6.19 -26.73
C ASP A 534 23.72 5.17 -25.64
N LEU A 535 22.84 5.06 -24.64
CA LEU A 535 22.90 4.00 -23.64
C LEU A 535 22.21 2.76 -24.20
N GLN A 536 23.01 1.77 -24.56
CA GLN A 536 22.53 0.47 -24.98
C GLN A 536 22.33 -0.44 -23.76
N ILE A 537 21.14 -1.01 -23.62
CA ILE A 537 20.83 -2.00 -22.60
C ILE A 537 20.49 -3.32 -23.30
N ASN A 538 21.37 -4.31 -23.15
CA ASN A 538 21.18 -5.66 -23.63
C ASN A 538 20.59 -6.51 -22.48
N ILE A 539 19.52 -7.24 -22.74
CA ILE A 539 18.81 -8.06 -21.75
C ILE A 539 18.81 -9.51 -22.23
N GLY A 540 19.14 -10.42 -21.33
CA GLY A 540 19.11 -11.85 -21.54
C GLY A 540 18.18 -12.50 -20.52
N LEU A 541 17.04 -13.01 -20.96
CA LEU A 541 16.05 -13.62 -20.10
C LEU A 541 16.01 -15.14 -20.31
N PRO A 542 16.42 -15.95 -19.32
CA PRO A 542 16.30 -17.40 -19.38
C PRO A 542 14.84 -17.81 -19.58
N ILE A 543 14.58 -18.66 -20.59
CA ILE A 543 13.22 -19.07 -20.95
C ILE A 543 12.58 -19.88 -19.83
N ASP A 544 13.35 -20.68 -19.11
CA ASP A 544 12.92 -21.47 -17.95
C ASP A 544 12.53 -20.63 -16.73
N GLU A 545 13.02 -19.40 -16.61
CA GLU A 545 12.59 -18.47 -15.54
C GLU A 545 11.22 -17.85 -15.82
N VAL A 546 10.81 -17.79 -17.09
CA VAL A 546 9.57 -17.13 -17.53
C VAL A 546 8.53 -18.05 -18.14
N ALA A 547 8.87 -19.27 -18.53
CA ALA A 547 7.91 -20.28 -18.98
C ALA A 547 7.42 -21.11 -17.78
N MET A 548 6.11 -21.18 -17.58
CA MET A 548 5.47 -22.11 -16.63
C MET A 548 4.85 -23.29 -17.38
N SER A 549 4.57 -24.36 -16.64
CA SER A 549 3.88 -25.55 -17.16
C SER A 549 2.49 -25.22 -17.73
N SER A 550 1.80 -24.23 -17.18
CA SER A 550 0.45 -23.82 -17.57
C SER A 550 0.38 -22.95 -18.83
N ASP A 551 1.50 -22.42 -19.31
CA ASP A 551 1.48 -21.52 -20.47
C ASP A 551 1.17 -22.28 -21.77
N PRO A 552 0.55 -21.64 -22.77
CA PRO A 552 0.53 -22.18 -24.12
C PRO A 552 1.95 -22.20 -24.72
N ASP A 553 2.24 -23.17 -25.59
CA ASP A 553 3.50 -23.23 -26.37
C ASP A 553 3.49 -22.19 -27.52
N THR A 554 3.29 -20.92 -27.17
CA THR A 554 3.22 -19.80 -28.13
C THR A 554 4.09 -18.64 -27.69
N THR A 555 3.63 -17.84 -26.73
CA THR A 555 4.29 -16.61 -26.28
C THR A 555 3.98 -16.33 -24.82
N VAL A 556 4.98 -15.90 -24.07
CA VAL A 556 4.81 -15.33 -22.72
C VAL A 556 5.06 -13.84 -22.78
N VAL A 557 4.32 -13.07 -21.98
CA VAL A 557 4.48 -11.61 -21.89
C VAL A 557 5.24 -11.26 -20.61
N VAL A 558 6.30 -10.48 -20.75
CA VAL A 558 7.07 -9.90 -19.65
C VAL A 558 6.99 -8.39 -19.76
N GLU A 559 6.57 -7.72 -18.70
CA GLU A 559 6.61 -6.27 -18.62
C GLU A 559 8.03 -5.83 -18.25
N ARG A 560 8.62 -5.00 -19.10
CA ARG A 560 9.90 -4.33 -18.89
C ARG A 560 9.67 -2.93 -18.40
N ARG A 561 10.34 -2.55 -17.31
CA ARG A 561 10.45 -1.15 -16.88
C ARG A 561 11.90 -0.74 -16.78
N ILE A 562 12.21 0.42 -17.33
CA ILE A 562 13.54 1.04 -17.24
C ILE A 562 13.35 2.45 -16.73
N ALA A 563 14.16 2.85 -15.74
CA ALA A 563 14.23 4.23 -15.29
C ALA A 563 15.69 4.67 -15.17
N LEU A 564 15.93 5.91 -15.56
CA LEU A 564 17.20 6.60 -15.45
C LEU A 564 16.96 7.91 -14.72
N VAL A 565 17.66 8.07 -13.61
CA VAL A 565 17.57 9.24 -12.74
C VAL A 565 18.95 9.89 -12.69
N ASP A 566 19.03 11.21 -12.84
CA ASP A 566 20.30 11.93 -12.76
C ASP A 566 20.81 12.06 -11.31
N ASP A 567 22.02 12.60 -11.15
CA ASP A 567 22.65 12.87 -9.85
C ASP A 567 21.81 13.77 -8.92
N GLN A 568 20.98 14.64 -9.50
CA GLN A 568 20.04 15.52 -8.81
C GLN A 568 18.70 14.85 -8.49
N HIS A 569 18.58 13.53 -8.70
CA HIS A 569 17.36 12.75 -8.48
C HIS A 569 16.18 13.18 -9.37
N ARG A 570 16.47 13.73 -10.55
CA ARG A 570 15.48 14.09 -11.56
C ARG A 570 15.39 12.96 -12.59
N GLU A 571 14.17 12.66 -13.01
CA GLU A 571 13.94 11.63 -14.02
C GLU A 571 14.45 12.10 -15.38
N ALA A 572 15.41 11.37 -15.93
CA ALA A 572 15.95 11.61 -17.28
C ALA A 572 15.19 10.81 -18.33
N LYS A 573 14.84 9.55 -18.01
CA LYS A 573 14.04 8.69 -18.88
C LYS A 573 13.32 7.64 -18.05
N ARG A 574 12.08 7.32 -18.44
CA ARG A 574 11.32 6.18 -17.95
C ARG A 574 10.61 5.48 -19.11
N LEU A 575 10.62 4.16 -19.08
CA LEU A 575 10.05 3.28 -20.10
C LEU A 575 9.27 2.16 -19.43
N ARG A 576 8.15 1.78 -20.03
CA ARG A 576 7.30 0.67 -19.62
C ARG A 576 6.74 0.02 -20.87
N GLU A 577 7.10 -1.24 -21.12
CA GLU A 577 6.78 -1.95 -22.36
C GLU A 577 6.50 -3.42 -22.09
N ASP A 578 5.50 -3.98 -22.77
CA ASP A 578 5.21 -5.41 -22.74
C ASP A 578 6.03 -6.11 -23.84
N VAL A 579 6.92 -7.02 -23.43
CA VAL A 579 7.80 -7.77 -24.31
C VAL A 579 7.24 -9.19 -24.49
N ALA A 580 6.91 -9.55 -25.73
CA ALA A 580 6.44 -10.88 -26.07
C ALA A 580 7.63 -11.81 -26.34
N ILE A 581 7.72 -12.89 -25.58
CA ILE A 581 8.80 -13.87 -25.64
C ILE A 581 8.27 -15.15 -26.28
N PRO A 582 8.75 -15.52 -27.48
CA PRO A 582 8.29 -16.74 -28.15
C PRO A 582 8.75 -18.00 -27.40
N LEU A 583 7.85 -18.97 -27.28
CA LEU A 583 8.11 -20.29 -26.69
C LEU A 583 7.90 -21.41 -27.73
N PRO A 584 8.90 -21.72 -28.58
CA PRO A 584 8.78 -22.81 -29.53
C PRO A 584 8.58 -24.18 -28.85
N PRO A 585 7.85 -25.13 -29.48
CA PRO A 585 7.60 -26.46 -28.92
C PRO A 585 8.89 -27.22 -28.60
N GLY A 586 8.94 -27.91 -27.45
CA GLY A 586 10.08 -28.77 -27.08
C GLY A 586 11.34 -28.03 -26.59
N LEU A 587 11.21 -26.74 -26.25
CA LEU A 587 12.28 -25.93 -25.66
C LEU A 587 12.15 -25.73 -24.14
N ARG A 588 11.08 -26.22 -23.52
CA ARG A 588 10.92 -26.21 -22.04
C ARG A 588 12.01 -27.08 -21.40
N GLY A 589 12.71 -26.52 -20.41
CA GLY A 589 13.82 -27.21 -19.72
C GLY A 589 15.15 -27.20 -20.47
N LYS A 590 15.27 -26.49 -21.61
CA LYS A 590 16.56 -26.18 -22.23
C LYS A 590 17.02 -24.81 -21.75
N SER A 591 18.33 -24.68 -21.44
CA SER A 591 18.97 -23.45 -20.98
C SER A 591 19.09 -22.38 -22.09
N LEU A 592 17.95 -21.97 -22.65
CA LEU A 592 17.86 -20.94 -23.68
C LEU A 592 17.60 -19.57 -23.08
N ILE A 593 18.14 -18.55 -23.72
CA ILE A 593 18.04 -17.15 -23.29
C ILE A 593 17.36 -16.36 -24.41
N ALA A 594 16.19 -15.80 -24.10
CA ALA A 594 15.54 -14.79 -24.93
C ALA A 594 16.34 -13.49 -24.82
N ARG A 595 16.65 -12.87 -25.96
CA ARG A 595 17.46 -11.65 -26.02
C ARG A 595 16.58 -10.48 -26.41
N ASP A 596 16.87 -9.34 -25.79
CA ASP A 596 16.20 -8.08 -26.03
C ASP A 596 17.24 -6.97 -25.91
N ARG A 597 17.05 -5.88 -26.66
CA ARG A 597 17.95 -4.73 -26.67
C ARG A 597 17.14 -3.46 -26.80
N ILE A 598 17.61 -2.43 -26.11
CA ILE A 598 17.12 -1.06 -26.27
C ILE A 598 18.27 -0.07 -26.26
N ASP A 599 18.20 0.94 -27.13
CA ASP A 599 19.14 2.07 -27.15
C ASP A 599 18.39 3.34 -26.70
N ILE A 600 18.94 4.03 -25.71
CA ILE A 600 18.33 5.22 -25.10
C ILE A 600 19.26 6.42 -25.29
N PRO A 601 18.92 7.40 -26.16
CA PRO A 601 19.76 8.58 -26.38
C PRO A 601 19.61 9.59 -25.23
N LEU A 602 20.69 9.80 -24.48
CA LEU A 602 20.75 10.65 -23.28
C LEU A 602 21.84 11.71 -23.40
N SER A 603 21.80 12.72 -22.53
CA SER A 603 22.94 13.64 -22.41
C SER A 603 24.08 12.94 -21.65
N PRO A 604 25.34 13.30 -21.90
CA PRO A 604 26.46 12.82 -21.08
C PRO A 604 26.26 13.19 -19.61
N GLY A 605 26.65 12.30 -18.69
CA GLY A 605 26.43 12.48 -17.25
C GLY A 605 26.41 11.17 -16.47
N GLU A 606 26.20 11.28 -15.16
CA GLU A 606 26.02 10.14 -14.24
C GLU A 606 24.53 9.89 -14.04
N TYR A 607 24.12 8.61 -14.08
CA TYR A 607 22.74 8.21 -13.89
C TYR A 607 22.63 6.97 -12.98
N ASP A 608 21.60 6.95 -12.14
CA ASP A 608 21.12 5.73 -11.50
C ASP A 608 20.18 5.01 -12.49
N LEU A 609 20.62 3.87 -13.01
CA LEU A 609 19.85 2.99 -13.89
C LEU A 609 19.11 1.94 -13.04
N ALA A 610 17.81 1.81 -13.25
CA ALA A 610 16.99 0.71 -12.74
C ALA A 610 16.35 -0.05 -13.90
N VAL A 611 16.52 -1.38 -13.92
CA VAL A 611 15.90 -2.28 -14.91
C VAL A 611 15.10 -3.32 -14.18
N GLN A 612 13.80 -3.38 -14.44
CA GLN A 612 12.87 -4.32 -13.83
C GLN A 612 12.19 -5.17 -14.89
N MET A 613 12.13 -6.47 -14.63
CA MET A 613 11.38 -7.46 -15.40
C MET A 613 10.28 -8.02 -14.52
N TRP A 614 9.04 -8.00 -15.00
CA TRP A 614 7.93 -8.65 -14.31
C TRP A 614 7.21 -9.60 -15.25
N ARG A 615 7.06 -10.84 -14.82
CA ARG A 615 6.24 -11.80 -15.55
C ARG A 615 4.76 -11.52 -15.26
N VAL A 616 4.06 -10.99 -16.27
CA VAL A 616 2.67 -10.53 -16.16
C VAL A 616 1.76 -11.65 -15.64
N GLY A 617 0.91 -11.30 -14.67
CA GLY A 617 -0.03 -12.24 -14.05
C GLY A 617 0.56 -13.16 -12.97
N THR A 618 1.84 -12.99 -12.62
CA THR A 618 2.52 -13.81 -11.60
C THR A 618 3.23 -12.95 -10.54
N ASN A 619 3.80 -13.60 -9.53
CA ASN A 619 4.64 -12.93 -8.52
C ASN A 619 6.13 -12.88 -8.89
N ARG A 620 6.52 -13.40 -10.05
CA ARG A 620 7.91 -13.43 -10.52
C ARG A 620 8.37 -12.07 -11.00
N LEU A 621 9.30 -11.46 -10.27
CA LEU A 621 9.84 -10.14 -10.55
C LEU A 621 11.36 -10.11 -10.31
N GLY A 622 12.07 -9.47 -11.23
CA GLY A 622 13.50 -9.21 -11.14
C GLY A 622 13.74 -7.71 -11.21
N ASN A 623 14.75 -7.23 -10.49
CA ASN A 623 15.14 -5.82 -10.52
C ASN A 623 16.64 -5.69 -10.35
N TYR A 624 17.28 -4.94 -11.24
CA TYR A 624 18.67 -4.52 -11.11
C TYR A 624 18.79 -3.01 -11.01
N ARG A 625 19.79 -2.57 -10.26
CA ARG A 625 20.14 -1.18 -10.10
C ARG A 625 21.65 -1.01 -10.13
N GLU A 626 22.12 -0.05 -10.90
CA GLU A 626 23.52 0.33 -10.95
C GLU A 626 23.69 1.81 -11.28
N LYS A 627 24.86 2.36 -10.98
CA LYS A 627 25.27 3.67 -11.48
C LYS A 627 25.94 3.51 -12.83
N VAL A 628 25.47 4.25 -13.82
CA VAL A 628 26.04 4.28 -15.18
C VAL A 628 26.58 5.67 -15.48
N ARG A 629 27.81 5.70 -16.01
CA ARG A 629 28.46 6.92 -16.48
C ARG A 629 28.39 6.99 -18.00
N LEU A 630 27.68 7.98 -18.51
CA LEU A 630 27.61 8.26 -19.94
C LEU A 630 28.69 9.26 -20.32
N HIS A 631 29.68 8.78 -21.08
CA HIS A 631 30.78 9.59 -21.57
C HIS A 631 30.30 10.65 -22.58
N ASP A 632 30.97 11.80 -22.62
CA ASP A 632 30.77 12.79 -23.68
C ASP A 632 31.69 12.46 -24.88
N PHE A 633 31.08 12.03 -25.98
CA PHE A 633 31.78 11.68 -27.21
C PHE A 633 31.88 12.85 -28.21
N SER A 634 31.41 14.06 -27.83
CA SER A 634 31.31 15.20 -28.75
C SER A 634 32.58 16.07 -28.85
N GLY A 635 33.52 15.92 -27.91
CA GLY A 635 34.78 16.66 -27.91
C GLY A 635 35.79 16.19 -28.97
N ASP A 636 36.96 16.82 -29.00
CA ASP A 636 38.02 16.55 -30.01
C ASP A 636 39.07 15.51 -29.54
N SER A 637 38.99 15.04 -28.31
CA SER A 637 39.92 14.03 -27.79
C SER A 637 39.54 12.63 -28.26
N LEU A 638 40.55 11.79 -28.51
CA LEU A 638 40.44 10.37 -28.82
C LEU A 638 39.61 9.66 -27.75
N MET A 639 38.51 9.05 -28.18
CA MET A 639 37.56 8.36 -27.30
C MET A 639 37.31 6.94 -27.80
N LEU A 640 36.96 6.06 -26.86
CA LEU A 640 36.61 4.67 -27.10
C LEU A 640 35.25 4.40 -26.44
N SER A 641 34.36 3.72 -27.17
CA SER A 641 33.09 3.23 -26.61
C SER A 641 33.31 2.20 -25.51
N ASP A 642 32.26 1.83 -24.80
CA ASP A 642 32.34 0.61 -23.98
C ASP A 642 32.52 -0.62 -24.87
N LEU A 643 33.13 -1.67 -24.29
CA LEU A 643 33.45 -2.91 -24.99
C LEU A 643 32.25 -3.86 -24.93
N GLN A 644 31.68 -4.18 -26.09
CA GLN A 644 30.56 -5.12 -26.17
C GLN A 644 31.07 -6.53 -26.41
N ILE A 645 31.00 -7.36 -25.37
CA ILE A 645 31.46 -8.76 -25.42
C ILE A 645 30.29 -9.64 -25.90
N ALA A 646 30.45 -10.25 -27.07
CA ALA A 646 29.42 -10.96 -27.80
C ALA A 646 29.76 -12.43 -28.03
N GLN A 647 28.73 -13.25 -28.27
CA GLN A 647 28.87 -14.65 -28.64
C GLN A 647 29.27 -14.81 -30.11
N HIS A 648 28.79 -13.90 -30.96
CA HIS A 648 29.06 -13.89 -32.38
C HIS A 648 28.84 -12.51 -32.97
N ILE A 649 29.65 -12.15 -33.97
CA ILE A 649 29.50 -10.93 -34.77
C ILE A 649 29.70 -11.30 -36.24
N GLU A 650 28.79 -10.85 -37.10
CA GLU A 650 28.85 -11.07 -38.54
C GLU A 650 28.45 -9.82 -39.33
N GLU A 651 28.90 -9.72 -40.59
CA GLU A 651 28.39 -8.74 -41.54
C GLU A 651 27.12 -9.33 -42.21
N PRO A 652 25.98 -8.63 -42.19
CA PRO A 652 24.74 -9.15 -42.76
C PRO A 652 24.85 -9.34 -44.28
N ALA A 653 24.28 -10.43 -44.79
CA ALA A 653 24.45 -10.86 -46.19
C ALA A 653 23.82 -9.92 -47.24
N SER A 654 22.93 -8.99 -46.83
CA SER A 654 22.39 -7.95 -47.72
C SER A 654 22.01 -6.66 -46.97
N SER A 655 22.08 -5.52 -47.66
CA SER A 655 21.72 -4.20 -47.11
C SER A 655 20.26 -4.06 -46.69
N ASN A 656 19.37 -4.89 -47.22
CA ASN A 656 17.93 -4.86 -46.92
C ASN A 656 17.58 -5.61 -45.61
N GLU A 657 18.37 -6.60 -45.19
CA GLU A 657 18.17 -7.30 -43.90
C GLU A 657 18.59 -6.46 -42.68
N SER A 658 19.47 -5.47 -42.87
CA SER A 658 19.93 -4.58 -41.80
C SER A 658 18.88 -3.58 -41.32
N GLN A 659 17.82 -3.33 -42.11
CA GLN A 659 16.79 -2.34 -41.77
C GLN A 659 15.62 -2.89 -40.94
N SER A 660 15.43 -4.21 -40.89
CA SER A 660 14.28 -4.83 -40.17
C SER A 660 14.60 -5.35 -38.77
N ASP A 661 15.87 -5.66 -38.46
CA ASP A 661 16.28 -6.17 -37.15
C ASP A 661 17.06 -5.13 -36.34
N THR A 662 16.34 -4.28 -35.63
CA THR A 662 16.91 -3.26 -34.73
C THR A 662 17.48 -3.82 -33.44
N THR A 663 17.22 -5.11 -33.13
CA THR A 663 17.61 -5.72 -31.85
C THR A 663 19.03 -6.27 -31.86
N THR A 664 19.58 -6.59 -33.04
CA THR A 664 20.91 -7.19 -33.18
C THR A 664 21.88 -6.33 -34.01
N ALA A 665 21.38 -5.40 -34.83
CA ALA A 665 22.22 -4.56 -35.69
C ALA A 665 22.87 -3.39 -34.94
N ARG A 666 24.17 -3.17 -35.14
CA ARG A 666 24.88 -1.95 -34.71
C ARG A 666 25.95 -1.57 -35.73
N SER A 667 25.90 -0.32 -36.20
CA SER A 667 26.69 0.12 -37.36
C SER A 667 26.42 -0.81 -38.56
N LYS A 668 27.45 -1.44 -39.13
CA LYS A 668 27.35 -2.45 -40.20
C LYS A 668 27.30 -3.90 -39.71
N TRP A 669 27.36 -4.14 -38.40
CA TRP A 669 27.51 -5.48 -37.83
C TRP A 669 26.19 -5.99 -37.25
N ARG A 670 25.97 -7.31 -37.34
CA ARG A 670 24.96 -8.03 -36.57
C ARG A 670 25.63 -8.68 -35.36
N ILE A 671 25.21 -8.29 -34.16
CA ILE A 671 25.85 -8.67 -32.90
C ILE A 671 24.93 -9.58 -32.09
N THR A 672 25.36 -10.81 -31.83
CA THR A 672 24.68 -11.72 -30.89
C THR A 672 25.24 -11.50 -29.48
N THR A 673 24.52 -10.73 -28.68
CA THR A 673 24.97 -10.30 -27.35
C THR A 673 25.00 -11.46 -26.35
N SER A 674 25.87 -11.32 -25.33
CA SER A 674 25.94 -12.23 -24.18
C SER A 674 25.74 -11.43 -22.88
N PRO A 675 24.51 -11.01 -22.54
CA PRO A 675 24.28 -10.21 -21.33
C PRO A 675 24.74 -10.89 -20.03
N SER A 676 24.80 -12.24 -20.02
CA SER A 676 25.34 -13.00 -18.87
C SER A 676 26.85 -12.89 -18.72
N ARG A 677 27.54 -12.36 -19.74
CA ARG A 677 29.01 -12.29 -19.88
C ARG A 677 29.72 -13.60 -19.54
N THR A 678 29.03 -14.72 -19.70
CA THR A 678 29.52 -16.05 -19.37
C THR A 678 29.70 -16.86 -20.64
N PHE A 679 30.91 -17.38 -20.81
CA PHE A 679 31.36 -18.15 -21.97
C PHE A 679 31.88 -19.51 -21.52
N PHE A 680 31.99 -20.45 -22.46
CA PHE A 680 32.46 -21.81 -22.17
C PHE A 680 33.83 -22.05 -22.79
N LEU A 681 34.59 -22.97 -22.20
CA LEU A 681 35.89 -23.36 -22.74
C LEU A 681 35.78 -23.78 -24.21
N GLY A 682 36.67 -23.22 -25.03
CA GLY A 682 36.74 -23.52 -26.47
C GLY A 682 35.70 -22.81 -27.34
N THR A 683 34.88 -21.89 -26.81
CA THR A 683 34.06 -21.01 -27.66
C THR A 683 34.77 -19.69 -27.90
N PRO A 684 34.86 -19.20 -29.15
CA PRO A 684 35.43 -17.89 -29.44
C PRO A 684 34.63 -16.79 -28.75
N ILE A 685 35.32 -15.71 -28.36
CA ILE A 685 34.70 -14.51 -27.80
C ILE A 685 34.89 -13.38 -28.80
N PHE A 686 33.81 -12.69 -29.12
CA PHE A 686 33.85 -11.52 -30.00
C PHE A 686 33.76 -10.26 -29.17
N VAL A 687 34.54 -9.23 -29.50
CA VAL A 687 34.52 -7.94 -28.81
C VAL A 687 34.31 -6.85 -29.84
N TYR A 688 33.17 -6.17 -29.76
CA TYR A 688 32.86 -5.00 -30.58
C TYR A 688 33.23 -3.70 -29.86
N PHE A 689 33.72 -2.74 -30.63
CA PHE A 689 34.13 -1.42 -30.13
C PHE A 689 34.03 -0.34 -31.23
N GLU A 690 33.90 0.91 -30.79
CA GLU A 690 33.90 2.09 -31.66
C GLU A 690 34.98 3.08 -31.19
N ILE A 691 35.85 3.53 -32.10
CA ILE A 691 36.91 4.52 -31.85
C ILE A 691 36.45 5.85 -32.46
N TYR A 692 36.53 6.94 -31.68
CA TYR A 692 36.10 8.26 -32.10
C TYR A 692 37.21 9.30 -32.00
N ASN A 693 37.08 10.34 -32.81
CA ASN A 693 37.91 11.55 -32.80
C ASN A 693 39.39 11.28 -33.11
N LEU A 694 39.64 10.46 -34.14
CA LEU A 694 40.98 10.18 -34.66
C LEU A 694 41.57 11.42 -35.36
N THR A 695 42.89 11.62 -35.20
CA THR A 695 43.59 12.74 -35.84
C THR A 695 44.00 12.40 -37.27
N ARG A 696 43.70 13.28 -38.21
CA ARG A 696 44.20 13.19 -39.60
C ARG A 696 45.61 13.78 -39.70
N ASP A 697 46.47 13.09 -40.41
CA ASP A 697 47.77 13.62 -40.82
C ASP A 697 47.64 14.68 -41.94
N THR A 698 48.78 15.20 -42.40
CA THR A 698 48.84 16.19 -43.48
C THR A 698 48.30 15.68 -44.83
N PHE A 699 48.18 14.36 -45.00
CA PHE A 699 47.63 13.71 -46.19
C PHE A 699 46.16 13.31 -46.01
N GLY A 700 45.53 13.67 -44.89
CA GLY A 700 44.13 13.36 -44.57
C GLY A 700 43.90 11.93 -44.10
N GLN A 701 44.96 11.18 -43.75
CA GLN A 701 44.87 9.80 -43.28
C GLN A 701 44.90 9.75 -41.75
N THR A 702 44.15 8.83 -41.16
CA THR A 702 44.19 8.51 -39.73
C THR A 702 45.04 7.26 -39.53
N ARG A 703 45.92 7.24 -38.53
CA ARG A 703 46.73 6.07 -38.19
C ARG A 703 46.66 5.81 -36.69
N TYR A 704 46.34 4.58 -36.29
CA TYR A 704 46.20 4.23 -34.87
C TYR A 704 46.66 2.80 -34.60
N GLU A 705 47.02 2.54 -33.35
CA GLU A 705 47.38 1.23 -32.80
C GLU A 705 46.29 0.77 -31.85
N VAL A 706 45.85 -0.48 -32.00
CA VAL A 706 44.92 -1.15 -31.07
C VAL A 706 45.65 -2.29 -30.40
N ALA A 707 45.54 -2.38 -29.07
CA ALA A 707 46.08 -3.46 -28.28
C ALA A 707 45.03 -4.01 -27.30
N PHE A 708 44.83 -5.32 -27.30
CA PHE A 708 44.00 -6.05 -26.35
C PHE A 708 44.87 -6.85 -25.40
N ALA A 709 44.55 -6.81 -24.11
CA ALA A 709 45.11 -7.69 -23.10
C ALA A 709 43.98 -8.31 -22.28
N VAL A 710 43.86 -9.63 -22.30
CA VAL A 710 42.96 -10.37 -21.37
C VAL A 710 43.72 -10.56 -20.05
N ALA A 711 43.09 -10.71 -18.87
CA ALA A 711 43.74 -11.01 -17.59
C ALA A 711 42.86 -11.75 -16.60
N PRO A 712 43.32 -12.81 -15.87
CA PRO A 712 42.52 -13.33 -14.78
C PRO A 712 42.40 -12.26 -13.70
N GLU A 713 41.18 -12.08 -13.21
CA GLU A 713 40.89 -11.14 -12.14
C GLU A 713 41.47 -11.72 -10.83
N LYS A 714 42.60 -11.20 -10.33
CA LYS A 714 43.25 -11.68 -9.10
C LYS A 714 42.26 -11.64 -7.92
N GLY A 715 41.97 -12.79 -7.31
CA GLY A 715 41.17 -12.88 -6.08
C GLY A 715 41.95 -12.54 -4.80
N ARG A 716 41.34 -11.78 -3.89
CA ARG A 716 41.55 -11.88 -2.42
C ARG A 716 40.51 -12.90 -1.91
N GLU A 717 40.71 -13.82 -0.97
CA GLU A 717 41.74 -14.12 0.02
C GLU A 717 41.48 -15.58 0.51
N LEU A 718 42.52 -16.40 0.74
CA LEU A 718 42.49 -17.46 1.78
C LEU A 718 43.92 -17.96 2.06
N ALA A 719 44.35 -17.70 3.31
CA ALA A 719 45.41 -18.34 4.09
C ALA A 719 46.81 -18.59 3.47
N SER A 720 47.75 -17.75 3.91
CA SER A 720 49.16 -18.05 4.25
C SER A 720 49.73 -19.44 3.87
N GLN A 721 50.49 -19.52 2.78
CA GLN A 721 51.77 -20.26 2.73
C GLN A 721 52.70 -19.60 1.69
N PRO A 722 54.00 -19.40 1.99
CA PRO A 722 54.94 -18.84 1.03
C PRO A 722 55.60 -19.98 0.25
N ARG A 723 55.22 -20.22 -1.00
CA ARG A 723 56.07 -21.00 -1.93
C ARG A 723 56.00 -20.52 -3.38
N ILE A 724 57.19 -20.05 -3.80
CA ILE A 724 57.87 -20.33 -5.06
C ILE A 724 57.24 -19.72 -6.33
N ARG A 725 57.96 -18.72 -6.83
CA ARG A 725 57.93 -18.17 -8.20
C ARG A 725 57.61 -19.23 -9.26
N ARG A 726 56.45 -19.08 -9.90
CA ARG A 726 56.29 -19.30 -11.35
C ARG A 726 55.82 -17.98 -11.95
N ARG A 727 56.65 -17.42 -12.82
CA ARG A 727 56.23 -16.48 -13.87
C ARG A 727 55.42 -17.28 -14.90
N ASP A 728 54.53 -16.58 -15.60
CA ASP A 728 53.70 -17.00 -16.74
C ASP A 728 52.21 -17.12 -16.35
N GLY A 729 51.60 -15.96 -16.17
CA GLY A 729 50.15 -15.78 -16.00
C GLY A 729 49.60 -14.59 -16.80
N GLU A 730 50.36 -14.14 -17.81
CA GLU A 730 49.99 -13.10 -18.77
C GLU A 730 50.19 -13.63 -20.20
N LEU A 731 49.35 -13.39 -21.21
CA LEU A 731 47.90 -13.27 -21.38
C LEU A 731 47.72 -12.92 -22.86
N ILE A 732 46.67 -13.42 -23.52
CA ILE A 732 46.48 -13.20 -24.96
C ILE A 732 46.55 -11.70 -25.23
N THR A 733 47.60 -11.30 -25.95
CA THR A 733 47.87 -9.91 -26.33
C THR A 733 47.77 -9.82 -27.85
N VAL A 734 46.71 -9.19 -28.34
CA VAL A 734 46.51 -8.93 -29.77
C VAL A 734 46.82 -7.47 -30.00
N GLN A 735 47.79 -7.17 -30.86
CA GLN A 735 48.18 -5.80 -31.20
C GLN A 735 48.30 -5.67 -32.70
N TYR A 736 47.70 -4.62 -33.26
CA TYR A 736 47.80 -4.29 -34.68
C TYR A 736 47.68 -2.78 -34.90
N GLU A 737 48.26 -2.33 -36.01
CA GLU A 737 48.12 -0.95 -36.50
C GLU A 737 47.15 -0.90 -37.67
N GLN A 738 46.39 0.18 -37.77
CA GLN A 738 45.43 0.39 -38.84
C GLN A 738 45.52 1.81 -39.38
N THR A 739 45.33 1.95 -40.69
CA THR A 739 45.29 3.23 -41.39
C THR A 739 43.93 3.40 -42.06
N GLY A 740 43.39 4.62 -42.02
CA GLY A 740 42.06 4.96 -42.53
C GLY A 740 41.96 6.42 -42.97
N ARG A 741 40.73 6.87 -43.24
CA ARG A 741 40.42 8.28 -43.59
C ARG A 741 39.31 8.89 -42.73
N GLU A 742 38.54 8.05 -42.05
CA GLU A 742 37.41 8.47 -41.22
C GLU A 742 37.89 8.93 -39.85
N LEU A 743 37.21 9.93 -39.28
CA LEU A 743 37.50 10.43 -37.93
C LEU A 743 36.97 9.49 -36.83
N TRP A 744 36.26 8.44 -37.22
CA TRP A 744 35.78 7.39 -36.34
C TRP A 744 35.72 6.06 -37.10
N THR A 745 35.77 4.95 -36.36
CA THR A 745 35.64 3.60 -36.92
C THR A 745 34.87 2.70 -35.96
N ALA A 746 34.25 1.64 -36.49
CA ALA A 746 33.59 0.59 -35.74
C ALA A 746 34.09 -0.77 -36.22
N ASP A 747 34.63 -1.56 -35.30
CA ASP A 747 35.27 -2.84 -35.64
C ASP A 747 35.07 -3.88 -34.53
N TYR A 748 35.49 -5.11 -34.78
CA TYR A 748 35.50 -6.16 -33.77
C TYR A 748 36.78 -6.99 -33.80
N VAL A 749 37.08 -7.65 -32.68
CA VAL A 749 38.15 -8.66 -32.59
C VAL A 749 37.58 -9.99 -32.12
N GLU A 750 38.06 -11.09 -32.71
CA GLU A 750 37.82 -12.44 -32.22
C GLU A 750 38.99 -12.86 -31.31
N LEU A 751 38.66 -13.26 -30.08
CA LEU A 751 39.61 -13.71 -29.08
C LEU A 751 39.45 -15.23 -28.88
N ASP A 752 40.47 -15.99 -29.26
CA ASP A 752 40.54 -17.43 -28.99
C ASP A 752 40.98 -17.71 -27.55
N ILE A 753 40.03 -18.13 -26.72
CA ILE A 753 40.22 -18.46 -25.30
C ILE A 753 40.38 -19.98 -25.06
N GLY A 754 40.76 -20.78 -26.05
CA GLY A 754 40.79 -22.24 -25.96
C GLY A 754 41.69 -22.84 -24.86
N ARG A 755 42.62 -22.07 -24.26
CA ARG A 755 43.63 -22.56 -23.30
C ARG A 755 43.62 -21.89 -21.92
N VAL A 756 42.62 -21.08 -21.60
CA VAL A 756 42.54 -20.38 -20.32
C VAL A 756 41.73 -21.17 -19.29
N GLU A 757 42.07 -21.05 -18.01
CA GLU A 757 41.37 -21.75 -16.92
C GLU A 757 39.97 -21.16 -16.67
N PRO A 758 38.98 -21.93 -16.20
CA PRO A 758 37.71 -21.37 -15.75
C PRO A 758 37.92 -20.32 -14.66
N GLY A 759 37.33 -19.15 -14.81
CA GLY A 759 37.58 -18.01 -13.93
C GLY A 759 36.93 -16.73 -14.45
N ARG A 760 37.12 -15.64 -13.69
CA ARG A 760 36.77 -14.29 -14.13
C ARG A 760 37.97 -13.66 -14.80
N TYR A 761 37.73 -13.00 -15.92
CA TYR A 761 38.74 -12.36 -16.74
C TYR A 761 38.37 -10.90 -16.99
N ARG A 762 39.39 -10.04 -16.95
CA ARG A 762 39.37 -8.66 -17.38
C ARG A 762 39.90 -8.58 -18.80
N LEU A 763 39.25 -7.83 -19.66
CA LEU A 763 39.73 -7.45 -20.99
C LEU A 763 40.09 -5.98 -20.94
N ILE A 764 41.30 -5.62 -21.34
CA ILE A 764 41.76 -4.24 -21.44
C ILE A 764 42.03 -3.96 -22.91
N MET A 765 41.37 -2.95 -23.47
CA MET A 765 41.62 -2.44 -24.81
C MET A 765 42.29 -1.07 -24.70
N THR A 766 43.45 -0.93 -25.33
CA THR A 766 44.18 0.34 -25.44
C THR A 766 44.19 0.77 -26.89
N VAL A 767 43.87 2.03 -27.14
CA VAL A 767 44.00 2.66 -28.46
C VAL A 767 44.96 3.83 -28.36
N LYS A 768 45.96 3.88 -29.24
CA LYS A 768 46.85 5.02 -29.40
C LYS A 768 46.68 5.61 -30.79
N ASP A 769 46.43 6.90 -30.87
CA ASP A 769 46.44 7.62 -32.14
C ASP A 769 47.89 7.94 -32.49
N LEU A 770 48.40 7.38 -33.60
CA LEU A 770 49.80 7.51 -34.01
C LEU A 770 50.07 8.85 -34.72
N ASN A 771 49.02 9.59 -35.06
CA ASN A 771 49.12 10.94 -35.59
C ASN A 771 49.06 12.01 -34.49
N SER A 772 48.84 11.61 -33.23
CA SER A 772 48.87 12.49 -32.05
C SER A 772 49.61 11.83 -30.88
N THR A 773 49.60 12.45 -29.70
CA THR A 773 50.12 11.84 -28.46
C THR A 773 49.00 11.24 -27.60
N GLN A 774 47.79 11.11 -28.16
CA GLN A 774 46.62 10.70 -27.41
C GLN A 774 46.52 9.17 -27.32
N ALA A 775 46.14 8.69 -26.14
CA ALA A 775 45.85 7.29 -25.89
C ALA A 775 44.62 7.19 -24.99
N THR A 776 43.80 6.15 -25.21
CA THR A 776 42.62 5.88 -24.41
C THR A 776 42.52 4.39 -24.09
N VAL A 777 41.90 4.07 -22.97
CA VAL A 777 41.78 2.70 -22.46
C VAL A 777 40.34 2.43 -22.05
N ARG A 778 39.86 1.22 -22.35
CA ARG A 778 38.59 0.68 -21.86
C ARG A 778 38.77 -0.72 -21.33
N GLU A 779 37.95 -1.07 -20.36
CA GLU A 779 38.00 -2.36 -19.70
C GLU A 779 36.63 -3.05 -19.78
N GLY A 780 36.64 -4.36 -19.96
CA GLY A 780 35.48 -5.24 -19.88
C GLY A 780 35.78 -6.41 -18.93
N ILE A 781 34.74 -7.05 -18.40
CA ILE A 781 34.88 -8.22 -17.53
C ILE A 781 33.98 -9.33 -18.06
N PHE A 782 34.48 -10.55 -18.13
CA PHE A 782 33.70 -11.73 -18.51
C PHE A 782 34.11 -12.95 -17.70
N LYS A 783 33.31 -14.01 -17.74
CA LYS A 783 33.54 -15.26 -17.01
C LYS A 783 33.63 -16.44 -17.98
N ILE A 784 34.56 -17.34 -17.70
CA ILE A 784 34.67 -18.63 -18.38
C ILE A 784 34.22 -19.73 -17.43
N GLY A 785 33.16 -20.44 -17.79
CA GLY A 785 32.59 -21.56 -17.06
C GLY A 785 33.08 -22.92 -17.55
N LYS A 786 32.94 -23.93 -16.69
CA LYS A 786 32.95 -25.34 -17.10
C LYS A 786 31.57 -25.68 -17.68
N ARG A 787 31.52 -26.41 -18.78
CA ARG A 787 30.26 -26.90 -19.37
C ARG A 787 29.53 -27.84 -18.44
#